data_AF-A0A954FJT5-F1
#
_entry.id   AF-A0A954FJT5-F1
#
_cell.length_a   1.000
_cell.length_b   1.000
_cell.length_c   1.000
_cell.angle_alpha   90.00
_cell.angle_beta   90.00
_cell.angle_gamma   90.00
#
_symmetry.space_group_name_H-M   'P 1'
#
loop_
_entity.id
_entity.type
_entity.pdbx_description
1 polymer ?
#
loop_
_entity_poly.entity_id
_entity_poly.type
_entity_poly.pdbx_seq_one_letter_code
_entity_poly.pdbx_strand_id
1 'polypeptide(L)'
;QKVCLDHERVTYKVDLVKWIVSRGKRPLRRPLTSLREVTMAKHLASAASRLVYVRLSGIERERLTQLLHDAARLAEEQMRARMRPALSQTLLDVELKPKSVPEQVAFDKLIEDSLDCIASRGYLTMGYLRDSISKNDLKLPDLKELKELYLGDHLLRADDRLDVAMDGVYRRGEFYLRWLQITSSVFFGTRFGRFTTQFLIIPFGGAVVIVEVFTHLVDLFKDRGEKDADSDPEFQDVDVASNLIAESGATAAPELHNQAGAANLADATSVAASQNLIERPRTTVDETAAEELRPEGSPHEVPSREEGRTVISVAPRNADEAVDQIVTRSAEMLSWVIIIGFLLMFLIHVVQFRRWFFRTVSSIWRLTRKVLIDLPLKIIRLPVVQVLLRNRTVVRIRRLVLMPGAVSLVSTRTVPWLLIGQSLSWWWTFSIGVLFSMAINSRLGQDAQELTAEWVGNAWYKLRARVVMAVFDWIIDTFRLILNFVERFLYAVDEWLRFHSDESWLSIVAKAFLGVLWSFVAFIIRIYINLLIEPTLHPVKHFPVVTVAHKMFLPMIKVVGEFMLVLFTPYLGIWMAGLLTGFNIFFLPGIFGFLVWELKENWRLYEANRKNALSPVAVGSHGETVARLLRPGFHSGTLPKLFRRLRRLEHQEASFRRFSSRRAGRDQLEHVEKSIRSFVEREFISLLRTCLVWKDCDLQCGHIHAASNSFYVELECRRLGSGAVRLLFQEQSGWVVASVPDPGWLRFASSDQLKSFQNALQGFYRKSGIDMVREQLETNFIQTHPYDINSEGFAIWPNGNFDKELIVDLSRKGAVRPTPISAATSAGIFPTDRDAVLFNESNTQWTHWEYLWTPADAAGGTRSLPPACSQTPVQPVLKTDALKFG
;
A
#
# COMPACT_ATOMS: atom_id res chain seq x y z
N GLN A 1 -8.28 -29.30 -30.42
CA GLN A 1 -8.34 -28.06 -31.24
C GLN A 1 -7.20 -27.13 -30.88
N LYS A 2 -7.35 -26.01 -30.14
CA LYS A 2 -6.22 -25.06 -29.91
C LYS A 2 -4.92 -25.73 -29.48
N VAL A 3 -4.95 -26.50 -28.39
CA VAL A 3 -3.82 -27.29 -27.86
C VAL A 3 -3.14 -28.19 -28.91
N CYS A 4 -3.89 -28.69 -29.89
CA CYS A 4 -3.37 -29.50 -31.01
C CYS A 4 -2.63 -28.60 -32.00
N LEU A 5 -3.23 -27.48 -32.40
CA LEU A 5 -2.59 -26.47 -33.24
C LEU A 5 -1.33 -25.88 -32.59
N ASP A 6 -1.34 -25.67 -31.26
CA ASP A 6 -0.17 -25.24 -30.49
C ASP A 6 0.93 -26.31 -30.52
N HIS A 7 0.56 -27.59 -30.44
CA HIS A 7 1.51 -28.72 -30.50
C HIS A 7 2.13 -28.89 -31.89
N GLU A 8 1.30 -28.82 -32.93
CA GLU A 8 1.63 -29.02 -34.35
C GLU A 8 2.40 -27.83 -34.96
N ARG A 9 1.98 -26.59 -34.67
CA ARG A 9 2.54 -25.37 -35.28
C ARG A 9 3.61 -24.74 -34.39
N VAL A 10 4.84 -24.70 -34.88
CA VAL A 10 5.90 -23.92 -34.24
C VAL A 10 5.59 -22.43 -34.35
N THR A 11 5.35 -21.76 -33.22
CA THR A 11 5.24 -20.30 -33.16
C THR A 11 6.59 -19.64 -33.39
N TYR A 12 6.64 -18.63 -34.25
CA TYR A 12 7.86 -17.84 -34.49
C TYR A 12 7.69 -16.38 -34.09
N LYS A 13 8.78 -15.77 -33.61
CA LYS A 13 8.92 -14.32 -33.47
C LYS A 13 9.87 -13.79 -34.54
N VAL A 14 9.54 -12.65 -35.13
CA VAL A 14 10.49 -11.79 -35.86
C VAL A 14 10.99 -10.71 -34.92
N ASP A 15 12.30 -10.52 -34.82
CA ASP A 15 12.92 -9.50 -33.96
C ASP A 15 13.86 -8.62 -34.80
N LEU A 16 13.25 -7.78 -35.64
CA LEU A 16 13.94 -6.91 -36.59
C LEU A 16 14.97 -5.99 -35.89
N VAL A 17 14.64 -5.49 -34.69
CA VAL A 17 15.53 -4.64 -33.90
C VAL A 17 16.74 -5.43 -33.40
N LYS A 18 16.57 -6.60 -32.78
CA LYS A 18 17.71 -7.45 -32.38
C LYS A 18 18.52 -7.92 -33.60
N TRP A 19 17.89 -8.13 -34.77
CA TRP A 19 18.58 -8.46 -36.03
C TRP A 19 19.49 -7.31 -36.51
N ILE A 20 18.95 -6.09 -36.69
CA ILE A 20 19.69 -4.89 -37.10
C ILE A 20 20.84 -4.59 -36.14
N VAL A 21 20.55 -4.54 -34.82
CA VAL A 21 21.56 -4.25 -33.79
C VAL A 21 22.66 -5.31 -33.75
N SER A 22 22.34 -6.58 -34.04
CA SER A 22 23.35 -7.65 -34.15
C SER A 22 24.17 -7.63 -35.45
N ARG A 23 23.88 -6.70 -36.38
CA ARG A 23 24.41 -6.69 -37.77
C ARG A 23 24.21 -8.05 -38.45
N GLY A 24 23.00 -8.60 -38.33
CA GLY A 24 22.62 -9.90 -38.92
C GLY A 24 23.15 -11.15 -38.21
N LYS A 25 23.95 -11.04 -37.14
CA LYS A 25 24.52 -12.20 -36.41
C LYS A 25 23.50 -13.02 -35.63
N ARG A 26 22.32 -12.46 -35.31
CA ARG A 26 21.18 -13.19 -34.73
C ARG A 26 20.17 -13.49 -35.84
N PRO A 27 19.52 -14.66 -35.87
CA PRO A 27 18.53 -14.97 -36.90
C PRO A 27 17.30 -14.05 -36.80
N LEU A 28 16.80 -13.58 -37.94
CA LEU A 28 15.62 -12.69 -37.99
C LEU A 28 14.34 -13.38 -37.47
N ARG A 29 14.23 -14.71 -37.66
CA ARG A 29 13.13 -15.59 -37.25
C ARG A 29 13.61 -16.53 -36.15
N ARG A 30 13.02 -16.49 -34.95
CA ARG A 30 13.36 -17.38 -33.80
C ARG A 30 12.14 -18.24 -33.41
N PRO A 31 12.28 -19.58 -33.27
CA PRO A 31 11.19 -20.46 -32.82
C PRO A 31 11.00 -20.40 -31.30
N LEU A 32 9.78 -20.13 -30.84
CA LEU A 32 9.45 -19.96 -29.42
C LEU A 32 9.16 -21.31 -28.73
N THR A 33 10.12 -22.24 -28.73
CA THR A 33 9.87 -23.63 -28.30
C THR A 33 9.49 -23.76 -26.81
N SER A 34 9.83 -22.78 -25.96
CA SER A 34 9.42 -22.73 -24.55
C SER A 34 7.99 -22.21 -24.35
N LEU A 35 7.52 -21.31 -25.22
CA LEU A 35 6.15 -20.77 -25.18
C LEU A 35 5.10 -21.85 -25.44
N ARG A 36 5.40 -22.82 -26.30
CA ARG A 36 4.47 -23.91 -26.68
C ARG A 36 3.94 -24.68 -25.48
N GLU A 37 4.82 -25.10 -24.57
CA GLU A 37 4.42 -25.87 -23.39
C GLU A 37 3.50 -25.04 -22.47
N VAL A 38 3.78 -23.73 -22.36
CA VAL A 38 3.00 -22.77 -21.55
C VAL A 38 1.63 -22.48 -22.18
N THR A 39 1.55 -22.33 -23.50
CA THR A 39 0.27 -22.12 -24.21
C THR A 39 -0.61 -23.37 -24.17
N MET A 40 -0.04 -24.56 -24.36
CA MET A 40 -0.75 -25.83 -24.20
C MET A 40 -1.33 -25.99 -22.79
N ALA A 41 -0.53 -25.80 -21.73
CA ALA A 41 -1.00 -25.87 -20.35
C ALA A 41 -2.12 -24.85 -20.05
N LYS A 42 -1.93 -23.59 -20.46
CA LYS A 42 -2.90 -22.50 -20.30
C LYS A 42 -4.21 -22.76 -21.07
N HIS A 43 -4.14 -23.37 -22.26
CA HIS A 43 -5.32 -23.71 -23.04
C HIS A 43 -6.06 -24.95 -22.50
N LEU A 44 -5.36 -25.94 -21.93
CA LEU A 44 -5.98 -27.05 -21.20
C LEU A 44 -6.67 -26.57 -19.91
N ALA A 45 -6.01 -25.75 -19.09
CA ALA A 45 -6.61 -25.15 -17.90
C ALA A 45 -7.83 -24.26 -18.26
N SER A 46 -7.79 -23.53 -19.39
CA SER A 46 -8.95 -22.77 -19.87
C SER A 46 -10.06 -23.66 -20.44
N ALA A 47 -9.78 -24.88 -20.91
CA ALA A 47 -10.80 -25.84 -21.30
C ALA A 47 -11.46 -26.48 -20.06
N ALA A 48 -10.66 -26.94 -19.09
CA ALA A 48 -11.12 -27.54 -17.83
C ALA A 48 -12.02 -26.58 -17.02
N SER A 49 -11.70 -25.29 -16.98
CA SER A 49 -12.54 -24.26 -16.32
C SER A 49 -13.80 -23.89 -17.11
N ARG A 50 -13.85 -24.06 -18.44
CA ARG A 50 -15.02 -23.78 -19.27
C ARG A 50 -16.06 -24.91 -19.30
N LEU A 51 -15.66 -26.13 -18.95
CA LEU A 51 -16.48 -27.34 -18.91
C LEU A 51 -17.82 -27.16 -18.17
N VAL A 52 -17.84 -26.31 -17.14
CA VAL A 52 -19.03 -25.96 -16.33
C VAL A 52 -20.16 -25.35 -17.17
N TYR A 53 -19.83 -24.64 -18.26
CA TYR A 53 -20.81 -23.97 -19.13
C TYR A 53 -21.32 -24.87 -20.28
N VAL A 54 -20.73 -26.06 -20.47
CA VAL A 54 -21.11 -26.97 -21.56
C VAL A 54 -22.34 -27.79 -21.15
N ARG A 55 -23.34 -27.85 -22.03
CA ARG A 55 -24.53 -28.70 -21.89
C ARG A 55 -24.16 -30.14 -22.25
N LEU A 56 -23.80 -30.93 -21.25
CA LEU A 56 -23.50 -32.37 -21.31
C LEU A 56 -24.33 -33.10 -20.26
N SER A 57 -24.55 -34.40 -20.42
CA SER A 57 -25.09 -35.23 -19.34
C SER A 57 -24.12 -35.31 -18.14
N GLY A 58 -24.59 -35.82 -17.00
CA GLY A 58 -23.77 -35.95 -15.79
C GLY A 58 -22.52 -36.80 -16.02
N ILE A 59 -22.71 -37.98 -16.62
CA ILE A 59 -21.65 -38.99 -16.83
C ILE A 59 -20.62 -38.50 -17.86
N GLU A 60 -21.08 -37.93 -18.99
CA GLU A 60 -20.19 -37.35 -20.00
C GLU A 60 -19.39 -36.17 -19.43
N ARG A 61 -20.04 -35.30 -18.65
CA ARG A 61 -19.38 -34.17 -18.00
C ARG A 61 -18.31 -34.68 -17.03
N GLU A 62 -18.60 -35.69 -16.22
CA GLU A 62 -17.66 -36.24 -15.24
C GLU A 62 -16.45 -36.88 -15.91
N ARG A 63 -16.65 -37.75 -16.90
CA ARG A 63 -15.58 -38.38 -17.69
C ARG A 63 -14.72 -37.33 -18.41
N LEU A 64 -15.33 -36.32 -19.03
CA LEU A 64 -14.58 -35.24 -19.69
C LEU A 64 -13.91 -34.30 -18.68
N THR A 65 -14.46 -34.16 -17.46
CA THR A 65 -13.84 -33.40 -16.36
C THR A 65 -12.56 -34.08 -15.91
N GLN A 66 -12.58 -35.38 -15.64
CA GLN A 66 -11.40 -36.16 -15.28
C GLN A 66 -10.32 -36.01 -16.37
N LEU A 67 -10.64 -36.37 -17.62
CA LEU A 67 -9.71 -36.30 -18.76
C LEU A 67 -9.07 -34.91 -18.96
N LEU A 68 -9.84 -33.82 -18.84
CA LEU A 68 -9.29 -32.47 -19.00
C LEU A 68 -8.53 -31.96 -17.77
N HIS A 69 -8.82 -32.43 -16.56
CA HIS A 69 -8.03 -32.09 -15.37
C HIS A 69 -6.71 -32.88 -15.33
N ASP A 70 -6.72 -34.16 -15.66
CA ASP A 70 -5.51 -34.97 -15.79
C ASP A 70 -4.60 -34.44 -16.91
N ALA A 71 -5.16 -34.11 -18.09
CA ALA A 71 -4.40 -33.50 -19.17
C ALA A 71 -3.83 -32.12 -18.79
N ALA A 72 -4.61 -31.27 -18.11
CA ALA A 72 -4.12 -29.97 -17.64
C ALA A 72 -3.01 -30.12 -16.58
N ARG A 73 -3.13 -31.07 -15.65
CA ARG A 73 -2.09 -31.38 -14.66
C ARG A 73 -0.80 -31.84 -15.34
N LEU A 74 -0.87 -32.82 -16.24
CA LEU A 74 0.29 -33.35 -16.95
C LEU A 74 0.99 -32.26 -17.80
N ALA A 75 0.23 -31.38 -18.45
CA ALA A 75 0.79 -30.26 -19.20
C ALA A 75 1.45 -29.20 -18.28
N GLU A 76 0.89 -28.93 -17.11
CA GLU A 76 1.51 -28.06 -16.10
C GLU A 76 2.79 -28.71 -15.54
N GLU A 77 2.79 -30.00 -15.26
CA GLU A 77 3.95 -30.78 -14.80
C GLU A 77 5.08 -30.78 -15.84
N GLN A 78 4.77 -31.04 -17.11
CA GLN A 78 5.71 -30.96 -18.25
C GLN A 78 6.29 -29.54 -18.41
N MET A 79 5.44 -28.51 -18.30
CA MET A 79 5.87 -27.11 -18.32
C MET A 79 6.81 -26.80 -17.13
N ARG A 80 6.46 -27.21 -15.89
CA ARG A 80 7.31 -27.02 -14.71
C ARG A 80 8.65 -27.75 -14.87
N ALA A 81 8.64 -29.01 -15.30
CA ALA A 81 9.85 -29.81 -15.51
C ALA A 81 10.83 -29.14 -16.48
N ARG A 82 10.33 -28.48 -17.53
CA ARG A 82 11.15 -27.76 -18.52
C ARG A 82 11.62 -26.37 -18.05
N MET A 83 10.76 -25.59 -17.39
CA MET A 83 11.09 -24.21 -17.00
C MET A 83 11.89 -24.12 -15.69
N ARG A 84 11.69 -25.06 -14.75
CA ARG A 84 12.38 -25.10 -13.45
C ARG A 84 13.93 -25.05 -13.58
N PRO A 85 14.60 -25.92 -14.36
CA PRO A 85 16.06 -25.88 -14.48
C PRO A 85 16.53 -24.57 -15.16
N ALA A 86 15.82 -24.11 -16.20
CA ALA A 86 16.19 -22.89 -16.92
C ALA A 86 16.15 -21.64 -16.01
N LEU A 87 15.11 -21.50 -15.18
CA LEU A 87 15.01 -20.43 -14.19
C LEU A 87 16.06 -20.60 -13.08
N SER A 88 16.18 -21.79 -12.50
CA SER A 88 17.09 -22.07 -11.39
C SER A 88 18.55 -21.84 -11.75
N GLN A 89 19.01 -22.37 -12.89
CA GLN A 89 20.38 -22.19 -13.37
C GLN A 89 20.65 -20.71 -13.65
N THR A 90 19.72 -20.01 -14.34
CA THR A 90 19.88 -18.58 -14.62
C THR A 90 20.05 -17.74 -13.35
N LEU A 91 19.29 -18.03 -12.28
CA LEU A 91 19.42 -17.30 -11.00
C LEU A 91 20.75 -17.62 -10.28
N LEU A 92 21.20 -18.88 -10.28
CA LEU A 92 22.50 -19.26 -9.73
C LEU A 92 23.67 -18.66 -10.52
N ASP A 93 23.56 -18.58 -11.85
CA ASP A 93 24.57 -18.00 -12.74
C ASP A 93 24.74 -16.49 -12.55
N VAL A 94 23.68 -15.77 -12.16
CA VAL A 94 23.75 -14.32 -11.81
C VAL A 94 24.13 -14.08 -10.35
N GLU A 95 24.63 -15.10 -9.67
CA GLU A 95 25.15 -15.04 -8.30
C GLU A 95 24.08 -14.82 -7.21
N LEU A 96 22.79 -15.00 -7.55
CA LEU A 96 21.69 -15.09 -6.58
C LEU A 96 21.67 -16.48 -5.95
N LYS A 97 22.74 -16.77 -5.18
CA LYS A 97 23.00 -18.07 -4.55
C LYS A 97 22.63 -18.01 -3.05
N PRO A 98 21.87 -18.98 -2.52
CA PRO A 98 21.59 -19.06 -1.10
C PRO A 98 22.86 -19.43 -0.31
N LYS A 99 23.05 -18.84 0.87
CA LYS A 99 24.21 -19.07 1.75
C LYS A 99 23.89 -19.99 2.93
N SER A 100 22.62 -20.06 3.32
CA SER A 100 22.13 -20.81 4.48
C SER A 100 20.85 -21.58 4.14
N VAL A 101 20.47 -22.55 4.99
CA VAL A 101 19.28 -23.38 4.79
C VAL A 101 17.97 -22.56 4.66
N PRO A 102 17.71 -21.50 5.45
CA PRO A 102 16.56 -20.63 5.25
C PRO A 102 16.58 -19.89 3.91
N GLU A 103 17.76 -19.53 3.40
CA GLU A 103 17.91 -18.94 2.07
C GLU A 103 17.69 -19.96 0.94
N GLN A 104 18.06 -21.23 1.12
CA GLN A 104 17.76 -22.31 0.17
C GLN A 104 16.26 -22.54 0.05
N VAL A 105 15.54 -22.63 1.18
CA VAL A 105 14.08 -22.72 1.22
C VAL A 105 13.44 -21.51 0.52
N ALA A 106 13.98 -20.31 0.73
CA ALA A 106 13.56 -19.11 0.04
C ALA A 106 13.87 -19.14 -1.47
N PHE A 107 15.01 -19.68 -1.90
CA PHE A 107 15.35 -19.88 -3.31
C PHE A 107 14.35 -20.81 -3.99
N ASP A 108 14.11 -22.00 -3.44
CA ASP A 108 13.18 -22.99 -4.01
C ASP A 108 11.75 -22.44 -4.07
N LYS A 109 11.34 -21.66 -3.06
CA LYS A 109 10.07 -20.90 -3.11
C LYS A 109 10.05 -19.88 -4.26
N LEU A 110 11.12 -19.11 -4.49
CA LEU A 110 11.17 -18.12 -5.58
C LEU A 110 10.98 -18.79 -6.95
N ILE A 111 11.52 -19.99 -7.12
CA ILE A 111 11.34 -20.80 -8.32
C ILE A 111 9.87 -21.23 -8.48
N GLU A 112 9.25 -21.84 -7.47
CA GLU A 112 7.87 -22.30 -7.58
C GLU A 112 6.83 -21.16 -7.66
N ASP A 113 7.01 -20.05 -6.93
CA ASP A 113 6.17 -18.85 -7.04
C ASP A 113 6.24 -18.27 -8.47
N SER A 114 7.42 -18.31 -9.11
CA SER A 114 7.60 -17.90 -10.51
C SER A 114 6.97 -18.87 -11.51
N LEU A 115 7.03 -20.19 -11.24
CA LEU A 115 6.36 -21.21 -12.05
C LEU A 115 4.83 -21.13 -11.94
N ASP A 116 4.29 -20.82 -10.75
CA ASP A 116 2.87 -20.53 -10.54
C ASP A 116 2.43 -19.31 -11.36
N CYS A 117 3.27 -18.28 -11.45
CA CYS A 117 3.04 -17.10 -12.27
C CYS A 117 3.02 -17.43 -13.77
N ILE A 118 3.96 -18.27 -14.25
CA ILE A 118 3.99 -18.75 -15.63
C ILE A 118 2.76 -19.60 -15.95
N ALA A 119 2.38 -20.55 -15.09
CA ALA A 119 1.19 -21.40 -15.30
C ALA A 119 -0.11 -20.58 -15.36
N SER A 120 -0.26 -19.59 -14.48
CA SER A 120 -1.49 -18.79 -14.36
C SER A 120 -1.61 -17.65 -15.38
N ARG A 121 -0.53 -16.90 -15.65
CA ARG A 121 -0.54 -15.76 -16.59
C ARG A 121 -0.12 -16.16 -18.00
N GLY A 122 0.71 -17.18 -18.14
CA GLY A 122 1.38 -17.57 -19.39
C GLY A 122 2.67 -16.80 -19.67
N TYR A 123 3.18 -16.00 -18.73
CA TYR A 123 4.44 -15.27 -18.84
C TYR A 123 4.97 -14.83 -17.47
N LEU A 124 6.28 -14.57 -17.40
CA LEU A 124 6.97 -13.95 -16.26
C LEU A 124 7.47 -12.55 -16.66
N THR A 125 7.58 -11.60 -15.72
CA THR A 125 8.10 -10.25 -15.98
C THR A 125 9.20 -9.86 -15.00
N MET A 126 10.07 -8.92 -15.39
CA MET A 126 11.06 -8.30 -14.48
C MET A 126 10.40 -7.76 -13.20
N GLY A 127 9.28 -7.05 -13.34
CA GLY A 127 8.54 -6.50 -12.19
C GLY A 127 8.03 -7.58 -11.23
N TYR A 128 7.51 -8.70 -11.73
CA TYR A 128 7.08 -9.81 -10.87
C TYR A 128 8.26 -10.50 -10.18
N LEU A 129 9.35 -10.75 -10.91
CA LEU A 129 10.57 -11.35 -10.34
C LEU A 129 11.16 -10.47 -9.23
N ARG A 130 11.26 -9.16 -9.48
CA ARG A 130 11.65 -8.15 -8.47
C ARG A 130 10.75 -8.21 -7.25
N ASP A 131 9.43 -8.10 -7.46
CA ASP A 131 8.45 -8.06 -6.37
C ASP A 131 8.48 -9.33 -5.52
N SER A 132 8.81 -10.47 -6.13
CA SER A 132 9.00 -11.74 -5.45
C SER A 132 10.27 -11.69 -4.58
N ILE A 133 11.43 -11.30 -5.13
CA ILE A 133 12.69 -11.13 -4.37
C ILE A 133 12.54 -10.10 -3.24
N SER A 134 11.82 -8.99 -3.45
CA SER A 134 11.53 -7.99 -2.42
C SER A 134 10.77 -8.57 -1.23
N LYS A 135 9.82 -9.48 -1.47
CA LYS A 135 8.92 -10.07 -0.46
C LYS A 135 9.45 -11.37 0.15
N ASN A 136 10.41 -12.01 -0.50
CA ASN A 136 11.07 -13.23 -0.06
C ASN A 136 12.23 -12.94 0.90
N ASP A 137 12.72 -13.97 1.60
CA ASP A 137 13.84 -13.86 2.54
C ASP A 137 15.20 -13.83 1.82
N LEU A 138 15.36 -14.57 0.72
CA LEU A 138 16.55 -14.49 -0.15
C LEU A 138 16.67 -13.09 -0.77
N LYS A 139 17.87 -12.51 -0.71
CA LYS A 139 18.16 -11.14 -1.17
C LYS A 139 19.28 -11.10 -2.20
N LEU A 140 19.27 -10.04 -3.00
CA LEU A 140 20.40 -9.69 -3.86
C LEU A 140 21.61 -9.31 -2.98
N PRO A 141 22.82 -9.75 -3.31
CA PRO A 141 24.03 -9.23 -2.68
C PRO A 141 24.12 -7.68 -2.78
N ASP A 142 24.67 -7.06 -1.73
CA ASP A 142 25.10 -5.65 -1.78
C ASP A 142 26.20 -5.47 -2.87
N LEU A 143 26.08 -4.44 -3.69
CA LEU A 143 27.03 -4.12 -4.78
C LEU A 143 28.36 -3.64 -4.20
N LYS A 144 29.49 -4.12 -4.76
CA LYS A 144 30.84 -3.85 -4.24
C LYS A 144 31.75 -3.19 -5.27
N GLU A 145 31.63 -3.51 -6.56
CA GLU A 145 32.54 -2.98 -7.58
C GLU A 145 31.88 -1.92 -8.47
N LEU A 146 32.65 -0.90 -8.86
CA LEU A 146 32.23 0.11 -9.85
C LEU A 146 31.83 -0.51 -11.21
N LYS A 147 32.39 -1.68 -11.53
CA LYS A 147 32.06 -2.46 -12.72
C LYS A 147 30.61 -2.98 -12.71
N GLU A 148 30.08 -3.30 -11.53
CA GLU A 148 28.70 -3.79 -11.37
C GLU A 148 27.67 -2.67 -11.61
N LEU A 149 28.02 -1.41 -11.31
CA LEU A 149 27.15 -0.26 -11.61
C LEU A 149 26.93 -0.08 -13.11
N TYR A 150 27.91 -0.42 -13.96
CA TYR A 150 27.78 -0.31 -15.41
C TYR A 150 27.15 -1.55 -16.06
N LEU A 151 27.49 -2.76 -15.59
CA LEU A 151 26.89 -4.01 -16.09
C LEU A 151 25.47 -4.26 -15.56
N GLY A 152 25.06 -3.57 -14.51
CA GLY A 152 23.78 -3.76 -13.83
C GLY A 152 23.87 -4.73 -12.65
N ASP A 153 22.91 -4.57 -11.73
CA ASP A 153 22.76 -5.42 -10.56
C ASP A 153 22.35 -6.87 -10.95
N HIS A 154 22.33 -7.75 -9.96
CA HIS A 154 21.96 -9.16 -10.15
C HIS A 154 20.56 -9.34 -10.78
N LEU A 155 19.62 -8.42 -10.56
CA LEU A 155 18.30 -8.44 -11.18
C LEU A 155 18.34 -8.06 -12.68
N LEU A 156 19.12 -7.05 -13.07
CA LEU A 156 19.32 -6.69 -14.49
C LEU A 156 20.11 -7.76 -15.25
N ARG A 157 21.08 -8.42 -14.58
CA ARG A 157 21.76 -9.61 -15.11
C ARG A 157 20.77 -10.77 -15.30
N ALA A 158 19.80 -10.95 -14.39
CA ALA A 158 18.74 -11.95 -14.52
C ALA A 158 17.79 -11.63 -15.68
N ASP A 159 17.32 -10.39 -15.78
CA ASP A 159 16.43 -9.88 -16.83
C ASP A 159 16.99 -10.17 -18.24
N ASP A 160 18.29 -9.93 -18.44
CA ASP A 160 18.96 -10.14 -19.73
C ASP A 160 19.25 -11.60 -20.06
N ARG A 161 19.43 -12.48 -19.05
CA ARG A 161 19.60 -13.91 -19.28
C ARG A 161 18.27 -14.66 -19.44
N LEU A 162 17.22 -14.26 -18.71
CA LEU A 162 15.89 -14.88 -18.81
C LEU A 162 15.19 -14.58 -20.15
N ASP A 163 15.43 -13.41 -20.78
CA ASP A 163 15.04 -13.10 -22.18
C ASP A 163 15.66 -14.08 -23.21
N VAL A 164 16.81 -14.68 -22.87
CA VAL A 164 17.48 -15.68 -23.72
C VAL A 164 17.00 -17.09 -23.37
N ALA A 165 17.01 -17.47 -22.09
CA ALA A 165 16.76 -18.82 -21.60
C ALA A 165 15.28 -19.25 -21.65
N MET A 166 14.35 -18.33 -21.38
CA MET A 166 12.90 -18.59 -21.36
C MET A 166 12.18 -17.80 -22.47
N ASP A 167 12.71 -17.86 -23.69
CA ASP A 167 12.23 -17.08 -24.83
C ASP A 167 10.73 -17.24 -25.09
N GLY A 168 10.06 -16.12 -25.36
CA GLY A 168 8.59 -16.02 -25.49
C GLY A 168 7.81 -16.11 -24.17
N VAL A 169 8.38 -16.69 -23.11
CA VAL A 169 7.75 -16.85 -21.78
C VAL A 169 8.17 -15.73 -20.82
N TYR A 170 9.44 -15.35 -20.81
CA TYR A 170 9.92 -14.19 -20.06
C TYR A 170 9.70 -12.89 -20.86
N ARG A 171 9.21 -11.85 -20.19
CA ARG A 171 9.12 -10.48 -20.70
C ARG A 171 10.14 -9.61 -19.98
N ARG A 172 11.19 -9.25 -20.73
CA ARG A 172 12.25 -8.31 -20.30
C ARG A 172 11.66 -6.99 -19.82
N GLY A 173 12.31 -6.35 -18.85
CA GLY A 173 11.91 -5.06 -18.31
C GLY A 173 11.81 -3.96 -19.36
N GLU A 174 10.84 -3.07 -19.18
CA GLU A 174 10.68 -1.89 -20.05
C GLU A 174 11.73 -0.81 -19.69
N PHE A 175 12.05 0.08 -20.63
CA PHE A 175 13.20 0.99 -20.49
C PHE A 175 13.20 1.78 -19.17
N TYR A 176 12.04 2.34 -18.79
CA TYR A 176 11.91 3.11 -17.55
C TYR A 176 12.08 2.24 -16.28
N LEU A 177 11.62 0.99 -16.28
CA LEU A 177 11.85 0.04 -15.19
C LEU A 177 13.34 -0.31 -15.04
N ARG A 178 14.01 -0.58 -16.17
CA ARG A 178 15.45 -0.92 -16.16
C ARG A 178 16.31 0.29 -15.76
N TRP A 179 15.98 1.49 -16.23
CA TRP A 179 16.65 2.73 -15.82
C TRP A 179 16.41 3.08 -14.35
N LEU A 180 15.20 2.86 -13.84
CA LEU A 180 14.88 2.99 -12.42
C LEU A 180 15.66 1.97 -11.57
N GLN A 181 15.81 0.73 -12.04
CA GLN A 181 16.63 -0.27 -11.35
C GLN A 181 18.12 0.14 -11.33
N ILE A 182 18.69 0.57 -12.45
CA ILE A 182 20.09 1.05 -12.53
C ILE A 182 20.33 2.21 -11.56
N THR A 183 19.49 3.25 -11.61
CA THR A 183 19.66 4.43 -10.76
C THR A 183 19.48 4.10 -9.27
N SER A 184 18.44 3.34 -8.92
CA SER A 184 18.19 2.95 -7.53
C SER A 184 19.18 1.91 -6.97
N SER A 185 19.83 1.09 -7.80
CA SER A 185 20.86 0.15 -7.33
C SER A 185 22.08 0.87 -6.75
N VAL A 186 22.45 2.03 -7.32
CA VAL A 186 23.50 2.90 -6.77
C VAL A 186 23.12 3.37 -5.36
N PHE A 187 21.89 3.86 -5.19
CA PHE A 187 21.39 4.41 -3.92
C PHE A 187 21.08 3.36 -2.85
N PHE A 188 20.68 2.13 -3.22
CA PHE A 188 20.19 1.15 -2.25
C PHE A 188 21.10 -0.06 -2.04
N GLY A 189 21.88 -0.43 -3.07
CA GLY A 189 22.80 -1.57 -3.05
C GLY A 189 24.24 -1.23 -2.64
N THR A 190 24.65 0.04 -2.69
CA THR A 190 25.98 0.48 -2.24
C THR A 190 25.96 1.05 -0.82
N ARG A 191 27.06 0.88 -0.07
CA ARG A 191 27.17 1.42 1.32
C ARG A 191 27.05 2.95 1.37
N PHE A 192 27.69 3.66 0.45
CA PHE A 192 27.66 5.13 0.41
C PHE A 192 26.29 5.66 -0.04
N GLY A 193 25.75 5.15 -1.16
CA GLY A 193 24.42 5.54 -1.62
C GLY A 193 23.33 5.27 -0.58
N ARG A 194 23.46 4.16 0.18
CA ARG A 194 22.55 3.84 1.29
C ARG A 194 22.64 4.88 2.41
N PHE A 195 23.85 5.28 2.80
CA PHE A 195 24.05 6.33 3.79
C PHE A 195 23.44 7.67 3.32
N THR A 196 23.72 8.09 2.09
CA THR A 196 23.11 9.30 1.49
C THR A 196 21.58 9.20 1.46
N THR A 197 21.02 8.04 1.10
CA THR A 197 19.57 7.82 1.08
C THR A 197 18.95 7.95 2.47
N GLN A 198 19.51 7.25 3.46
CA GLN A 198 18.97 7.17 4.81
C GLN A 198 19.13 8.47 5.60
N PHE A 199 20.32 9.08 5.58
CA PHE A 199 20.66 10.19 6.47
C PHE A 199 20.49 11.58 5.82
N LEU A 200 20.52 11.68 4.49
CA LEU A 200 20.34 12.96 3.77
C LEU A 200 19.01 13.02 2.99
N ILE A 201 18.80 12.13 2.01
CA ILE A 201 17.66 12.27 1.07
C ILE A 201 16.32 12.09 1.78
N ILE A 202 16.13 11.03 2.57
CA ILE A 202 14.86 10.77 3.26
C ILE A 202 14.54 11.86 4.32
N PRO A 203 15.46 12.27 5.21
CA PRO A 203 15.15 13.26 6.24
C PRO A 203 14.98 14.68 5.68
N PHE A 204 15.92 15.16 4.85
CA PHE A 204 15.89 16.54 4.35
C PHE A 204 14.90 16.69 3.19
N GLY A 205 14.75 15.70 2.31
CA GLY A 205 13.68 15.69 1.30
C GLY A 205 12.28 15.61 1.94
N GLY A 206 12.14 14.83 3.03
CA GLY A 206 10.93 14.83 3.85
C GLY A 206 10.67 16.19 4.53
N ALA A 207 11.73 16.88 4.97
CA ALA A 207 11.63 18.22 5.54
C ALA A 207 11.18 19.28 4.52
N VAL A 208 11.72 19.27 3.30
CA VAL A 208 11.26 20.14 2.20
C VAL A 208 9.76 19.98 1.97
N VAL A 209 9.27 18.74 1.84
CA VAL A 209 7.83 18.49 1.64
C VAL A 209 6.98 18.95 2.84
N ILE A 210 7.47 18.82 4.08
CA ILE A 210 6.76 19.31 5.27
C ILE A 210 6.72 20.85 5.31
N VAL A 211 7.83 21.52 5.01
CA VAL A 211 7.91 22.99 4.96
C VAL A 211 6.99 23.52 3.87
N GLU A 212 7.06 22.97 2.65
CA GLU A 212 6.25 23.43 1.51
C GLU A 212 4.74 23.21 1.72
N VAL A 213 4.36 22.10 2.36
CA VAL A 213 2.96 21.86 2.75
C VAL A 213 2.52 22.81 3.87
N PHE A 214 3.42 23.23 4.76
CA PHE A 214 3.10 24.18 5.83
C PHE A 214 3.03 25.63 5.32
N THR A 215 3.96 26.08 4.48
CA THR A 215 3.91 27.41 3.84
C THR A 215 2.66 27.56 3.00
N HIS A 216 2.33 26.60 2.13
CA HIS A 216 1.07 26.64 1.37
C HIS A 216 -0.19 26.61 2.25
N LEU A 217 -0.15 26.00 3.44
CA LEU A 217 -1.27 26.07 4.39
C LEU A 217 -1.37 27.45 5.04
N VAL A 218 -0.26 28.06 5.44
CA VAL A 218 -0.23 29.41 6.02
C VAL A 218 -0.62 30.47 4.99
N ASP A 219 -0.07 30.39 3.78
CA ASP A 219 -0.36 31.33 2.69
C ASP A 219 -1.84 31.25 2.29
N LEU A 220 -2.46 30.06 2.25
CA LEU A 220 -3.91 29.88 2.06
C LEU A 220 -4.78 30.53 3.16
N PHE A 221 -4.25 30.73 4.36
CA PHE A 221 -4.91 31.48 5.43
C PHE A 221 -4.61 33.00 5.37
N LYS A 222 -3.48 33.43 4.77
CA LYS A 222 -3.09 34.85 4.61
C LYS A 222 -3.78 35.54 3.42
N ASP A 223 -3.77 34.88 2.26
CA ASP A 223 -4.36 35.33 0.98
C ASP A 223 -5.88 35.62 1.11
N ARG A 224 -6.46 35.11 2.19
CA ARG A 224 -7.86 35.25 2.60
C ARG A 224 -8.16 36.45 3.50
N GLY A 225 -7.13 37.11 4.04
CA GLY A 225 -7.23 38.37 4.79
C GLY A 225 -6.69 39.58 4.01
N GLU A 226 -5.78 39.36 3.06
CA GLU A 226 -5.22 40.43 2.21
C GLU A 226 -6.26 40.95 1.19
N LYS A 227 -7.19 40.09 0.75
CA LYS A 227 -8.34 40.47 -0.10
C LYS A 227 -9.44 41.28 0.59
N ASP A 228 -9.43 41.34 1.93
CA ASP A 228 -10.34 42.19 2.70
C ASP A 228 -9.70 43.57 3.03
N ALA A 229 -8.46 43.83 2.57
CA ALA A 229 -7.67 45.02 2.93
C ALA A 229 -7.51 46.05 1.80
N ASP A 230 -7.81 45.69 0.55
CA ASP A 230 -7.60 46.52 -0.66
C ASP A 230 -8.94 46.83 -1.37
N SER A 231 -9.99 47.11 -0.58
CA SER A 231 -11.34 47.41 -1.10
C SER A 231 -12.12 48.42 -0.24
N ASP A 232 -11.73 49.69 -0.30
CA ASP A 232 -12.66 50.80 -0.10
C ASP A 232 -13.17 51.27 -1.49
N PRO A 233 -14.49 51.57 -1.67
CA PRO A 233 -15.08 51.64 -3.01
C PRO A 233 -15.19 53.06 -3.59
N GLU A 234 -14.66 53.28 -4.79
CA GLU A 234 -15.17 54.29 -5.74
C GLU A 234 -15.80 53.61 -6.97
N PHE A 235 -16.86 54.23 -7.50
CA PHE A 235 -17.64 53.77 -8.67
C PHE A 235 -16.82 53.93 -9.96
N GLN A 236 -16.89 53.06 -10.97
CA GLN A 236 -18.09 52.79 -11.78
C GLN A 236 -18.04 51.46 -12.58
N ASP A 237 -19.24 50.97 -12.92
CA ASP A 237 -19.69 50.28 -14.15
C ASP A 237 -18.68 49.51 -15.03
N VAL A 238 -18.95 48.20 -15.22
CA VAL A 238 -19.35 47.55 -16.50
C VAL A 238 -19.21 46.02 -16.39
N ASP A 239 -20.17 45.33 -17.01
CA ASP A 239 -20.32 43.89 -17.30
C ASP A 239 -19.10 42.94 -17.19
N VAL A 240 -19.36 41.70 -16.73
CA VAL A 240 -19.59 40.51 -17.60
C VAL A 240 -19.70 39.25 -16.73
N ALA A 241 -20.89 38.63 -16.68
CA ALA A 241 -21.05 37.23 -16.23
C ALA A 241 -22.44 36.63 -16.56
N SER A 242 -22.57 35.89 -17.69
CA SER A 242 -23.27 34.58 -17.76
C SER A 242 -23.46 34.06 -19.20
N ASN A 243 -22.43 33.37 -19.72
CA ASN A 243 -22.51 32.41 -20.82
C ASN A 243 -21.40 31.38 -20.59
N LEU A 244 -21.60 30.06 -20.51
CA LEU A 244 -22.82 29.22 -20.44
C LEU A 244 -22.63 28.23 -19.24
N ILE A 245 -23.55 27.34 -18.84
CA ILE A 245 -23.95 26.08 -19.49
C ILE A 245 -25.20 25.51 -18.79
N ALA A 246 -26.28 25.23 -19.54
CA ALA A 246 -27.32 24.23 -19.27
C ALA A 246 -28.19 24.14 -20.55
N GLU A 247 -27.94 23.19 -21.45
CA GLU A 247 -28.65 21.89 -21.57
C GLU A 247 -29.95 21.93 -22.41
N SER A 248 -30.31 20.79 -22.96
CA SER A 248 -31.18 20.64 -24.15
C SER A 248 -32.69 20.62 -23.88
N GLY A 249 -33.48 21.23 -24.77
CA GLY A 249 -34.92 20.97 -24.88
C GLY A 249 -35.53 21.62 -26.13
N ALA A 250 -36.14 20.83 -27.02
CA ALA A 250 -36.69 21.31 -28.28
C ALA A 250 -38.18 21.71 -28.17
N THR A 251 -38.63 22.73 -28.92
CA THR A 251 -39.79 22.65 -29.85
C THR A 251 -40.06 23.98 -30.60
N ALA A 252 -40.72 23.86 -31.75
CA ALA A 252 -41.42 24.91 -32.52
C ALA A 252 -40.58 26.04 -33.19
N ALA A 253 -41.27 26.73 -34.12
CA ALA A 253 -40.82 27.78 -35.04
C ALA A 253 -42.08 28.64 -35.40
N PRO A 254 -42.08 29.67 -36.28
CA PRO A 254 -41.00 30.26 -37.08
C PRO A 254 -40.95 31.81 -36.94
N GLU A 255 -40.75 32.55 -38.05
CA GLU A 255 -40.88 34.02 -38.23
C GLU A 255 -39.77 34.93 -37.65
N LEU A 256 -39.43 36.10 -38.22
CA LEU A 256 -39.46 36.60 -39.62
C LEU A 256 -38.61 37.90 -39.71
N HIS A 257 -38.07 38.26 -40.89
CA HIS A 257 -37.55 39.61 -41.26
C HIS A 257 -36.29 40.12 -40.49
N ASN A 258 -35.46 41.04 -41.01
CA ASN A 258 -35.22 41.45 -42.41
C ASN A 258 -33.82 42.10 -42.57
N GLN A 259 -33.37 42.21 -43.84
CA GLN A 259 -32.52 43.25 -44.47
C GLN A 259 -31.30 43.84 -43.68
N ALA A 260 -30.03 43.76 -44.12
CA ALA A 260 -29.38 44.11 -45.41
C ALA A 260 -28.88 45.57 -45.53
N GLY A 261 -27.70 45.75 -46.15
CA GLY A 261 -26.89 46.99 -46.15
C GLY A 261 -25.59 46.78 -45.37
N ALA A 262 -24.41 46.43 -45.93
CA ALA A 262 -23.84 46.53 -47.28
C ALA A 262 -23.28 47.92 -47.66
N ALA A 263 -22.16 47.93 -48.41
CA ALA A 263 -21.25 49.05 -48.69
C ALA A 263 -20.43 49.51 -47.44
N ASN A 264 -19.22 50.09 -47.49
CA ASN A 264 -18.09 50.27 -48.44
C ASN A 264 -16.99 51.06 -47.63
N LEU A 265 -15.72 51.31 -47.99
CA LEU A 265 -14.77 51.01 -49.08
C LEU A 265 -13.33 51.24 -48.52
N ALA A 266 -12.27 50.65 -49.12
CA ALA A 266 -10.88 51.18 -49.14
C ALA A 266 -10.14 51.38 -47.77
N ASP A 267 -8.81 51.59 -47.62
CA ASP A 267 -7.57 51.25 -48.38
C ASP A 267 -6.36 51.53 -47.43
N ALA A 268 -5.13 51.01 -47.55
CA ALA A 268 -4.55 49.94 -48.38
C ALA A 268 -3.16 49.51 -47.80
N THR A 269 -2.11 49.53 -48.64
CA THR A 269 -0.64 49.60 -48.43
C THR A 269 -0.09 50.08 -47.07
N SER A 270 1.09 49.67 -46.57
CA SER A 270 2.09 48.69 -47.08
C SER A 270 3.30 48.48 -46.13
N VAL A 271 3.95 47.30 -46.22
CA VAL A 271 5.41 47.06 -46.18
C VAL A 271 6.27 47.62 -45.02
N ALA A 272 6.57 46.73 -44.07
CA ALA A 272 7.91 46.31 -43.57
C ALA A 272 8.93 47.25 -42.87
N ALA A 273 9.51 46.67 -41.81
CA ALA A 273 10.95 46.58 -41.48
C ALA A 273 11.70 47.69 -40.66
N SER A 274 12.24 47.20 -39.53
CA SER A 274 13.61 47.41 -39.02
C SER A 274 14.05 48.68 -38.26
N GLN A 275 14.43 48.43 -37.00
CA GLN A 275 15.69 48.83 -36.33
C GLN A 275 16.02 50.31 -36.04
N ASN A 276 16.29 50.56 -34.76
CA ASN A 276 17.32 51.41 -34.16
C ASN A 276 17.82 52.67 -34.90
N LEU A 277 17.66 53.82 -34.25
CA LEU A 277 18.82 54.71 -34.03
C LEU A 277 18.75 55.42 -32.67
N ILE A 278 19.85 56.07 -32.30
CA ILE A 278 20.15 56.68 -31.00
C ILE A 278 20.06 58.20 -31.14
N GLU A 279 19.65 58.93 -30.09
CA GLU A 279 20.15 60.31 -29.94
C GLU A 279 20.41 60.76 -28.49
N ARG A 280 21.42 61.62 -28.35
CA ARG A 280 21.85 62.43 -27.18
C ARG A 280 21.31 63.88 -27.39
N PRO A 281 21.50 64.93 -26.53
CA PRO A 281 22.59 65.14 -25.56
C PRO A 281 22.28 65.98 -24.27
N ARG A 282 23.34 66.26 -23.49
CA ARG A 282 23.63 67.33 -22.45
C ARG A 282 24.27 66.70 -21.18
N THR A 283 25.29 67.18 -20.43
CA THR A 283 25.96 68.49 -20.12
C THR A 283 25.23 69.33 -19.04
N THR A 284 25.81 69.86 -17.94
CA THR A 284 27.19 69.96 -17.37
C THR A 284 27.07 70.60 -15.94
N VAL A 285 28.01 70.65 -14.96
CA VAL A 285 29.44 70.24 -14.75
C VAL A 285 29.67 69.99 -13.21
N ASP A 286 30.92 69.78 -12.75
CA ASP A 286 31.36 69.71 -11.32
C ASP A 286 31.11 71.03 -10.51
N GLU A 287 31.15 71.12 -9.17
CA GLU A 287 32.36 71.19 -8.30
C GLU A 287 32.06 71.43 -6.77
N THR A 288 32.82 70.76 -5.88
CA THR A 288 33.34 71.21 -4.54
C THR A 288 32.46 71.35 -3.26
N ALA A 289 33.19 71.44 -2.11
CA ALA A 289 32.81 71.53 -0.68
C ALA A 289 32.28 70.21 -0.01
N ALA A 290 32.79 69.66 1.10
CA ALA A 290 33.48 70.15 2.32
C ALA A 290 32.51 70.75 3.39
N GLU A 291 32.58 70.50 4.71
CA GLU A 291 33.50 69.68 5.54
C GLU A 291 32.82 69.24 6.88
N GLU A 292 33.60 68.78 7.86
CA GLU A 292 33.23 68.21 9.18
C GLU A 292 32.24 69.01 10.07
N LEU A 293 31.46 68.31 10.92
CA LEU A 293 31.68 68.33 12.39
C LEU A 293 30.85 67.31 13.21
N ARG A 294 31.35 67.04 14.42
CA ARG A 294 30.75 66.37 15.61
C ARG A 294 31.41 67.05 16.85
N PRO A 295 31.02 66.85 18.14
CA PRO A 295 30.01 65.93 18.71
C PRO A 295 29.11 66.60 19.81
N GLU A 296 28.66 65.79 20.78
CA GLU A 296 28.13 66.11 22.14
C GLU A 296 26.63 66.44 22.33
N GLY A 297 26.10 66.08 23.52
CA GLY A 297 24.73 66.37 23.99
C GLY A 297 23.95 65.14 24.53
N SER A 298 23.91 64.97 25.85
CA SER A 298 23.07 63.98 26.56
C SER A 298 22.58 64.57 27.89
N PRO A 299 21.60 63.99 28.62
CA PRO A 299 20.63 62.93 28.29
C PRO A 299 19.15 63.32 28.57
N HIS A 300 18.17 62.43 28.33
CA HIS A 300 16.97 62.28 29.18
C HIS A 300 16.21 60.95 28.90
N GLU A 301 15.61 60.38 29.96
CA GLU A 301 14.78 59.14 30.00
C GLU A 301 13.30 59.52 30.30
N VAL A 302 12.21 58.75 30.18
CA VAL A 302 11.85 57.29 30.17
C VAL A 302 10.49 57.14 29.41
N PRO A 303 9.92 55.95 29.10
CA PRO A 303 10.42 54.55 29.12
C PRO A 303 10.18 53.78 27.78
N SER A 304 10.49 52.48 27.77
CA SER A 304 10.27 51.57 26.64
C SER A 304 8.82 51.10 26.45
N ARG A 305 8.43 50.84 25.19
CA ARG A 305 7.22 50.10 24.79
C ARG A 305 7.51 49.30 23.53
N GLU A 306 8.02 48.07 23.69
CA GLU A 306 8.27 47.15 22.57
C GLU A 306 6.96 46.55 22.05
N GLU A 307 6.29 47.28 21.17
CA GLU A 307 5.22 46.70 20.34
C GLU A 307 5.83 45.87 19.20
N GLY A 308 5.27 44.68 18.98
CA GLY A 308 5.90 43.66 18.15
C GLY A 308 5.95 44.05 16.67
N ARG A 309 7.13 43.92 16.06
CA ARG A 309 7.33 44.06 14.60
C ARG A 309 6.41 43.12 13.82
N THR A 310 5.30 43.64 13.30
CA THR A 310 4.52 43.02 12.23
C THR A 310 5.26 43.19 10.91
N VAL A 311 5.73 42.09 10.33
CA VAL A 311 6.38 42.11 9.01
C VAL A 311 5.31 42.23 7.93
N ILE A 312 5.23 43.41 7.31
CA ILE A 312 4.33 43.70 6.18
C ILE A 312 5.06 43.35 4.87
N SER A 313 4.44 42.54 4.03
CA SER A 313 4.93 42.15 2.70
C SER A 313 4.72 43.28 1.68
N VAL A 314 5.58 44.31 1.72
CA VAL A 314 5.59 45.37 0.71
C VAL A 314 6.10 44.80 -0.62
N ALA A 315 5.35 45.01 -1.70
CA ALA A 315 5.79 44.63 -3.06
C ALA A 315 7.08 45.39 -3.42
N PRO A 316 8.14 44.70 -3.89
CA PRO A 316 9.46 45.31 -4.10
C PRO A 316 9.39 46.36 -5.21
N ARG A 317 9.93 47.55 -4.95
CA ARG A 317 9.96 48.67 -5.90
C ARG A 317 11.14 48.57 -6.86
N ASN A 318 12.22 47.91 -6.44
CA ASN A 318 13.43 47.71 -7.23
C ASN A 318 13.76 46.21 -7.39
N ALA A 319 14.53 45.88 -8.44
CA ALA A 319 14.98 44.51 -8.68
C ALA A 319 15.82 43.95 -7.51
N ASP A 320 16.64 44.78 -6.87
CA ASP A 320 17.49 44.37 -5.75
C ASP A 320 16.68 44.06 -4.47
N GLU A 321 15.59 44.80 -4.21
CA GLU A 321 14.64 44.45 -3.14
C GLU A 321 13.93 43.12 -3.42
N ALA A 322 13.58 42.85 -4.68
CA ALA A 322 12.98 41.57 -5.05
C ALA A 322 13.97 40.41 -4.85
N VAL A 323 15.25 40.61 -5.17
CA VAL A 323 16.32 39.65 -4.91
C VAL A 323 16.49 39.42 -3.40
N ASP A 324 16.54 40.47 -2.58
CA ASP A 324 16.72 40.32 -1.13
C ASP A 324 15.50 39.66 -0.45
N GLN A 325 14.27 39.94 -0.91
CA GLN A 325 13.07 39.22 -0.47
C GLN A 325 13.11 37.72 -0.86
N ILE A 326 13.65 37.38 -2.03
CA ILE A 326 13.83 35.97 -2.46
C ILE A 326 14.95 35.29 -1.64
N VAL A 327 16.06 35.98 -1.37
CA VAL A 327 17.18 35.48 -0.57
C VAL A 327 16.75 35.25 0.89
N THR A 328 16.05 36.19 1.50
CA THR A 328 15.54 36.05 2.87
C THR A 328 14.48 34.96 2.98
N ARG A 329 13.46 34.91 2.09
CA ARG A 329 12.45 33.83 2.08
C ARG A 329 13.08 32.45 1.89
N SER A 330 14.08 32.33 1.00
CA SER A 330 14.79 31.06 0.78
C SER A 330 15.72 30.68 1.94
N ALA A 331 16.32 31.65 2.64
CA ALA A 331 17.10 31.41 3.86
C ALA A 331 16.23 30.95 5.05
N GLU A 332 15.03 31.53 5.22
CA GLU A 332 14.05 31.05 6.21
C GLU A 332 13.60 29.61 5.90
N MET A 333 13.22 29.34 4.64
CA MET A 333 12.83 28.01 4.18
C MET A 333 13.96 26.99 4.42
N LEU A 334 15.21 27.33 4.05
CA LEU A 334 16.38 26.49 4.28
C LEU A 334 16.61 26.22 5.77
N SER A 335 16.43 27.22 6.63
CA SER A 335 16.57 27.09 8.08
C SER A 335 15.54 26.10 8.65
N TRP A 336 14.27 26.21 8.26
CA TRP A 336 13.23 25.25 8.65
C TRP A 336 13.47 23.84 8.10
N VAL A 337 13.92 23.73 6.84
CA VAL A 337 14.29 22.44 6.22
C VAL A 337 15.46 21.77 6.96
N ILE A 338 16.46 22.53 7.41
CA ILE A 338 17.58 22.01 8.20
C ILE A 338 17.09 21.53 9.58
N ILE A 339 16.32 22.34 10.30
CA ILE A 339 15.79 21.99 11.63
C ILE A 339 14.90 20.73 11.56
N ILE A 340 13.96 20.69 10.62
CA ILE A 340 13.04 19.55 10.45
C ILE A 340 13.79 18.34 9.87
N GLY A 341 14.79 18.55 9.01
CA GLY A 341 15.64 17.49 8.46
C GLY A 341 16.43 16.75 9.54
N PHE A 342 17.09 17.48 10.44
CA PHE A 342 17.75 16.88 11.60
C PHE A 342 16.75 16.22 12.56
N LEU A 343 15.60 16.86 12.85
CA LEU A 343 14.55 16.28 13.70
C LEU A 343 14.05 14.92 13.14
N LEU A 344 13.78 14.84 11.83
CA LEU A 344 13.42 13.60 11.15
C LEU A 344 14.56 12.58 11.18
N MET A 345 15.81 13.00 10.95
CA MET A 345 16.98 12.11 10.99
C MET A 345 17.10 11.43 12.37
N PHE A 346 17.01 12.19 13.45
CA PHE A 346 17.00 11.66 14.83
C PHE A 346 15.78 10.79 15.10
N LEU A 347 14.58 11.19 14.64
CA LEU A 347 13.35 10.43 14.85
C LEU A 347 13.35 9.08 14.11
N ILE A 348 13.96 9.00 12.93
CA ILE A 348 14.05 7.77 12.12
C ILE A 348 15.13 6.83 12.66
N HIS A 349 16.35 7.32 12.90
CA HIS A 349 17.51 6.46 13.17
C HIS A 349 17.72 6.20 14.66
N VAL A 350 17.50 7.18 15.53
CA VAL A 350 17.82 7.06 16.97
C VAL A 350 16.60 6.54 17.73
N VAL A 351 16.52 5.22 17.89
CA VAL A 351 15.42 4.52 18.58
C VAL A 351 15.17 5.07 19.98
N GLN A 352 16.22 5.46 20.71
CA GLN A 352 16.11 6.04 22.05
C GLN A 352 15.40 7.41 22.03
N PHE A 353 15.84 8.30 21.14
CA PHE A 353 15.21 9.61 20.91
C PHE A 353 13.76 9.44 20.45
N ARG A 354 13.47 8.55 19.49
CA ARG A 354 12.09 8.25 19.06
C ARG A 354 11.21 7.79 20.22
N ARG A 355 11.70 6.89 21.07
CA ARG A 355 10.99 6.45 22.29
C ARG A 355 10.81 7.60 23.28
N TRP A 356 11.76 8.51 23.42
CA TRP A 356 11.64 9.71 24.27
C TRP A 356 10.61 10.69 23.70
N PHE A 357 10.80 11.16 22.46
CA PHE A 357 9.93 12.11 21.77
C PHE A 357 8.46 11.70 21.82
N PHE A 358 8.12 10.49 21.40
CA PHE A 358 6.72 10.02 21.46
C PHE A 358 6.20 9.78 22.89
N ARG A 359 7.07 9.51 23.89
CA ARG A 359 6.65 9.52 25.30
C ARG A 359 6.36 10.95 25.77
N THR A 360 7.20 11.92 25.43
CA THR A 360 7.01 13.34 25.77
C THR A 360 5.73 13.88 25.13
N VAL A 361 5.56 13.75 23.80
CA VAL A 361 4.35 14.16 23.09
C VAL A 361 3.10 13.44 23.63
N SER A 362 3.16 12.13 23.92
CA SER A 362 2.04 11.40 24.53
C SER A 362 1.77 11.82 25.98
N SER A 363 2.77 12.22 26.75
CA SER A 363 2.60 12.76 28.11
C SER A 363 2.00 14.17 28.08
N ILE A 364 2.46 15.04 27.18
CA ILE A 364 1.86 16.36 26.94
C ILE A 364 0.40 16.17 26.53
N TRP A 365 0.10 15.38 25.50
CA TRP A 365 -1.28 15.12 25.07
C TRP A 365 -2.17 14.55 26.18
N ARG A 366 -1.66 13.62 26.99
CA ARG A 366 -2.39 13.09 28.16
C ARG A 366 -2.57 14.14 29.24
N LEU A 367 -1.62 15.04 29.47
CA LEU A 367 -1.75 16.16 30.41
C LEU A 367 -2.77 17.18 29.89
N THR A 368 -2.66 17.63 28.65
CA THR A 368 -3.61 18.52 27.98
C THR A 368 -5.03 17.95 28.00
N ARG A 369 -5.21 16.68 27.63
CA ARG A 369 -6.51 16.00 27.76
C ARG A 369 -6.98 15.92 29.22
N LYS A 370 -6.09 15.59 30.16
CA LYS A 370 -6.45 15.50 31.58
C LYS A 370 -6.89 16.86 32.12
N VAL A 371 -6.26 17.96 31.72
CA VAL A 371 -6.57 19.34 32.16
C VAL A 371 -7.83 19.88 31.46
N LEU A 372 -7.95 19.72 30.14
CA LEU A 372 -9.04 20.32 29.35
C LEU A 372 -10.33 19.48 29.30
N ILE A 373 -10.24 18.16 29.53
CA ILE A 373 -11.37 17.22 29.35
C ILE A 373 -11.62 16.42 30.62
N ASP A 374 -10.67 15.59 31.06
CA ASP A 374 -10.95 14.60 32.11
C ASP A 374 -11.12 15.26 33.51
N LEU A 375 -10.44 16.38 33.81
CA LEU A 375 -10.56 17.12 35.06
C LEU A 375 -11.89 17.91 35.15
N PRO A 376 -12.31 18.72 34.15
CA PRO A 376 -13.66 19.30 34.13
C PRO A 376 -14.76 18.24 34.26
N LEU A 377 -14.66 17.12 33.54
CA LEU A 377 -15.61 16.01 33.66
C LEU A 377 -15.62 15.38 35.05
N LYS A 378 -14.47 15.30 35.74
CA LYS A 378 -14.42 14.84 37.14
C LYS A 378 -15.06 15.85 38.09
N ILE A 379 -14.79 17.15 37.94
CA ILE A 379 -15.40 18.21 38.76
C ILE A 379 -16.92 18.19 38.59
N ILE A 380 -17.43 18.11 37.35
CA ILE A 380 -18.87 17.99 37.03
C ILE A 380 -19.49 16.70 37.59
N ARG A 381 -18.69 15.65 37.83
CA ARG A 381 -19.12 14.37 38.42
C ARG A 381 -18.99 14.30 39.95
N LEU A 382 -18.43 15.30 40.63
CA LEU A 382 -18.43 15.34 42.09
C LEU A 382 -19.87 15.43 42.63
N PRO A 383 -20.25 14.72 43.70
CA PRO A 383 -21.64 14.65 44.16
C PRO A 383 -22.20 16.03 44.52
N VAL A 384 -21.43 16.90 45.17
CA VAL A 384 -21.82 18.29 45.49
C VAL A 384 -22.15 19.09 44.23
N VAL A 385 -21.31 18.97 43.20
CA VAL A 385 -21.51 19.65 41.91
C VAL A 385 -22.69 19.04 41.15
N GLN A 386 -22.92 17.73 41.23
CA GLN A 386 -24.11 17.11 40.67
C GLN A 386 -25.41 17.52 41.38
N VAL A 387 -25.41 17.70 42.70
CA VAL A 387 -26.57 18.25 43.43
C VAL A 387 -26.87 19.67 42.95
N LEU A 388 -25.85 20.53 42.82
CA LEU A 388 -26.01 21.88 42.30
C LEU A 388 -26.51 21.90 40.84
N LEU A 389 -25.93 21.07 39.97
CA LEU A 389 -26.30 20.96 38.55
C LEU A 389 -27.62 20.23 38.29
N ARG A 390 -28.18 19.51 39.28
CA ARG A 390 -29.53 18.90 39.23
C ARG A 390 -30.62 19.79 39.82
N ASN A 391 -30.28 20.89 40.50
CA ASN A 391 -31.28 21.84 40.98
C ASN A 391 -32.13 22.37 39.81
N ARG A 392 -33.46 22.33 39.95
CA ARG A 392 -34.43 22.74 38.91
C ARG A 392 -34.13 24.11 38.31
N THR A 393 -33.67 25.07 39.12
CA THR A 393 -33.32 26.42 38.65
C THR A 393 -32.07 26.42 37.77
N VAL A 394 -31.02 25.69 38.17
CA VAL A 394 -29.77 25.57 37.41
C VAL A 394 -29.99 24.79 36.10
N VAL A 395 -30.82 23.74 36.13
CA VAL A 395 -31.22 23.01 34.92
C VAL A 395 -31.97 23.91 33.94
N ARG A 396 -32.91 24.75 34.42
CA ARG A 396 -33.61 25.75 33.59
C ARG A 396 -32.63 26.76 32.97
N ILE A 397 -31.75 27.39 33.77
CA ILE A 397 -30.77 28.36 33.28
C ILE A 397 -29.83 27.71 32.25
N ARG A 398 -29.35 26.48 32.50
CA ARG A 398 -28.49 25.77 31.56
C ARG A 398 -29.16 25.50 30.21
N ARG A 399 -30.42 25.08 30.25
CA ARG A 399 -31.22 24.69 29.08
C ARG A 399 -31.76 25.91 28.30
N LEU A 400 -32.14 27.00 28.99
CA LEU A 400 -32.74 28.20 28.39
C LEU A 400 -31.73 29.28 28.01
N VAL A 401 -30.58 29.37 28.69
CA VAL A 401 -29.60 30.47 28.50
C VAL A 401 -28.24 29.94 28.05
N LEU A 402 -27.60 29.06 28.83
CA LEU A 402 -26.21 28.68 28.56
C LEU A 402 -26.03 27.88 27.26
N MET A 403 -26.82 26.82 27.04
CA MET A 403 -26.69 26.01 25.82
C MET A 403 -27.07 26.78 24.54
N PRO A 404 -28.22 27.48 24.46
CA PRO A 404 -28.55 28.27 23.28
C PRO A 404 -27.62 29.46 23.06
N GLY A 405 -27.18 30.11 24.15
CA GLY A 405 -26.20 31.20 24.10
C GLY A 405 -24.84 30.73 23.57
N ALA A 406 -24.35 29.57 24.01
CA ALA A 406 -23.12 28.98 23.49
C ALA A 406 -23.23 28.56 22.02
N VAL A 407 -24.34 27.93 21.61
CA VAL A 407 -24.60 27.58 20.21
C VAL A 407 -24.69 28.82 19.34
N SER A 408 -25.36 29.88 19.79
CA SER A 408 -25.42 31.17 19.08
C SER A 408 -24.05 31.80 18.96
N LEU A 409 -23.29 31.93 20.06
CA LEU A 409 -21.95 32.53 20.04
C LEU A 409 -21.00 31.77 19.09
N VAL A 410 -21.09 30.44 19.04
CA VAL A 410 -20.38 29.64 18.03
C VAL A 410 -20.86 29.96 16.61
N SER A 411 -22.18 30.02 16.40
CA SER A 411 -22.80 30.20 15.07
C SER A 411 -22.73 31.63 14.51
N THR A 412 -22.60 32.66 15.36
CA THR A 412 -22.58 34.08 14.96
C THR A 412 -21.21 34.73 15.10
N ARG A 413 -20.32 34.18 15.95
CA ARG A 413 -18.92 34.62 16.06
C ARG A 413 -17.96 33.62 15.47
N THR A 414 -17.78 32.45 16.08
CA THR A 414 -16.61 31.62 15.72
C THR A 414 -16.71 31.00 14.33
N VAL A 415 -17.91 30.64 13.87
CA VAL A 415 -18.12 30.09 12.52
C VAL A 415 -18.03 31.18 11.43
N PRO A 416 -18.71 32.35 11.55
CA PRO A 416 -18.52 33.45 10.58
C PRO A 416 -17.09 33.97 10.55
N TRP A 417 -16.42 34.13 11.70
CA TRP A 417 -15.01 34.53 11.77
C TRP A 417 -14.08 33.52 11.06
N LEU A 418 -14.32 32.22 11.21
CA LEU A 418 -13.53 31.18 10.55
C LEU A 418 -13.82 31.06 9.04
N LEU A 419 -15.04 31.39 8.60
CA LEU A 419 -15.48 31.24 7.21
C LEU A 419 -15.31 32.51 6.37
N ILE A 420 -15.44 33.69 6.97
CA ILE A 420 -15.61 35.01 6.32
C ILE A 420 -14.84 36.12 7.07
N GLY A 421 -13.96 35.80 8.02
CA GLY A 421 -13.12 36.76 8.76
C GLY A 421 -13.87 37.65 9.78
N GLN A 422 -15.09 38.08 9.46
CA GLN A 422 -15.89 39.00 10.27
C GLN A 422 -16.77 38.26 11.29
N SER A 423 -17.06 38.93 12.41
CA SER A 423 -17.98 38.42 13.44
C SER A 423 -19.28 39.22 13.46
N LEU A 424 -20.42 38.54 13.56
CA LEU A 424 -21.72 39.19 13.58
C LEU A 424 -21.90 40.01 14.88
N SER A 425 -22.76 41.04 14.84
CA SER A 425 -22.93 41.96 15.96
C SER A 425 -23.44 41.28 17.23
N TRP A 426 -23.20 41.90 18.40
CA TRP A 426 -23.74 41.40 19.67
C TRP A 426 -25.27 41.34 19.67
N TRP A 427 -25.95 42.26 18.98
CA TRP A 427 -27.40 42.27 18.82
C TRP A 427 -27.91 41.03 18.07
N TRP A 428 -27.29 40.69 16.95
CA TRP A 428 -27.63 39.46 16.22
C TRP A 428 -27.29 38.21 17.02
N THR A 429 -26.15 38.19 17.72
CA THR A 429 -25.74 37.09 18.61
C THR A 429 -26.77 36.84 19.74
N PHE A 430 -27.33 37.90 20.31
CA PHE A 430 -28.42 37.80 21.29
C PHE A 430 -29.72 37.31 20.65
N SER A 431 -30.15 37.94 19.55
CA SER A 431 -31.41 37.63 18.84
C SER A 431 -31.45 36.18 18.35
N ILE A 432 -30.37 35.71 17.74
CA ILE A 432 -30.19 34.33 17.27
C ILE A 432 -30.11 33.37 18.47
N GLY A 433 -29.55 33.79 19.62
CA GLY A 433 -29.55 33.02 20.86
C GLY A 433 -30.94 32.83 21.47
N VAL A 434 -31.80 33.85 21.41
CA VAL A 434 -33.21 33.75 21.83
C VAL A 434 -33.99 32.85 20.89
N LEU A 435 -33.81 32.98 19.57
CA LEU A 435 -34.45 32.12 18.57
C LEU A 435 -34.02 30.64 18.71
N PHE A 436 -32.72 30.36 18.84
CA PHE A 436 -32.25 28.99 19.14
C PHE A 436 -32.77 28.49 20.49
N SER A 437 -32.93 29.36 21.50
CA SER A 437 -33.48 28.97 22.80
C SER A 437 -34.94 28.55 22.70
N MET A 438 -35.76 29.31 21.97
CA MET A 438 -37.15 28.93 21.68
C MET A 438 -37.22 27.65 20.85
N ALA A 439 -36.43 27.53 19.78
CA ALA A 439 -36.41 26.37 18.91
C ALA A 439 -36.03 25.09 19.68
N ILE A 440 -34.87 25.08 20.35
CA ILE A 440 -34.34 23.92 21.08
C ILE A 440 -35.23 23.52 22.26
N ASN A 441 -35.90 24.47 22.91
CA ASN A 441 -36.74 24.17 24.10
C ASN A 441 -38.22 23.95 23.79
N SER A 442 -38.65 24.14 22.53
CA SER A 442 -39.95 23.67 22.07
C SER A 442 -40.05 22.13 22.17
N ARG A 443 -41.28 21.58 22.09
CA ARG A 443 -41.46 20.11 22.01
C ARG A 443 -40.85 19.57 20.72
N LEU A 444 -41.24 20.16 19.58
CA LEU A 444 -40.70 19.88 18.24
C LEU A 444 -39.16 19.87 18.20
N GLY A 445 -38.49 20.80 18.89
CA GLY A 445 -37.03 20.87 18.94
C GLY A 445 -36.37 19.74 19.74
N GLN A 446 -37.01 19.25 20.80
CA GLN A 446 -36.53 18.08 21.57
C GLN A 446 -36.76 16.79 20.78
N ASP A 447 -37.96 16.62 20.22
CA ASP A 447 -38.30 15.48 19.37
C ASP A 447 -37.35 15.39 18.15
N ALA A 448 -37.07 16.53 17.52
CA ALA A 448 -36.11 16.63 16.41
C ALA A 448 -34.65 16.38 16.86
N GLN A 449 -34.24 16.75 18.08
CA GLN A 449 -32.91 16.45 18.59
C GLN A 449 -32.69 14.95 18.82
N GLU A 450 -33.67 14.24 19.37
CA GLU A 450 -33.56 12.80 19.58
C GLU A 450 -33.58 12.05 18.23
N LEU A 451 -34.48 12.41 17.32
CA LEU A 451 -34.53 11.84 15.96
C LEU A 451 -33.25 12.12 15.15
N THR A 452 -32.68 13.33 15.20
CA THR A 452 -31.44 13.63 14.48
C THR A 452 -30.21 12.99 15.13
N ALA A 453 -30.14 12.89 16.46
CA ALA A 453 -29.05 12.19 17.13
C ALA A 453 -29.05 10.68 16.78
N GLU A 454 -30.22 10.04 16.83
CA GLU A 454 -30.36 8.63 16.43
C GLU A 454 -30.10 8.45 14.92
N TRP A 455 -30.64 9.32 14.07
CA TRP A 455 -30.41 9.25 12.63
C TRP A 455 -28.94 9.44 12.27
N VAL A 456 -28.25 10.45 12.81
CA VAL A 456 -26.81 10.67 12.57
C VAL A 456 -26.00 9.48 13.08
N GLY A 457 -26.28 8.97 14.29
CA GLY A 457 -25.57 7.81 14.83
C GLY A 457 -25.72 6.56 13.96
N ASN A 458 -26.96 6.23 13.58
CA ASN A 458 -27.28 5.09 12.72
C ASN A 458 -26.75 5.27 11.28
N ALA A 459 -26.86 6.47 10.71
CA ALA A 459 -26.36 6.78 9.37
C ALA A 459 -24.84 6.72 9.33
N TRP A 460 -24.14 7.31 10.31
CA TRP A 460 -22.68 7.25 10.43
C TRP A 460 -22.18 5.81 10.56
N TYR A 461 -22.82 5.00 11.40
CA TYR A 461 -22.50 3.57 11.53
C TYR A 461 -22.71 2.82 10.19
N LYS A 462 -23.86 2.99 9.53
CA LYS A 462 -24.18 2.35 8.24
C LYS A 462 -23.24 2.81 7.12
N LEU A 463 -22.93 4.10 7.05
CA LEU A 463 -22.04 4.71 6.06
C LEU A 463 -20.60 4.19 6.22
N ARG A 464 -20.03 4.30 7.43
CA ARG A 464 -18.66 3.90 7.76
C ARG A 464 -18.45 2.39 7.60
N ALA A 465 -19.40 1.56 8.06
CA ALA A 465 -19.24 0.11 8.09
C ALA A 465 -19.65 -0.61 6.79
N ARG A 466 -20.38 0.04 5.87
CA ARG A 466 -20.92 -0.62 4.67
C ARG A 466 -20.71 0.16 3.38
N VAL A 467 -21.02 1.45 3.34
CA VAL A 467 -21.00 2.22 2.08
C VAL A 467 -19.57 2.52 1.63
N VAL A 468 -18.74 3.11 2.50
CA VAL A 468 -17.33 3.40 2.18
C VAL A 468 -16.58 2.13 1.78
N MET A 469 -16.86 1.01 2.46
CA MET A 469 -16.26 -0.29 2.14
C MET A 469 -16.71 -0.83 0.79
N ALA A 470 -18.00 -0.77 0.47
CA ALA A 470 -18.52 -1.24 -0.82
C ALA A 470 -18.00 -0.41 -2.00
N VAL A 471 -17.92 0.92 -1.84
CA VAL A 471 -17.35 1.82 -2.85
C VAL A 471 -15.86 1.54 -3.07
N PHE A 472 -15.09 1.32 -2.00
CA PHE A 472 -13.65 1.06 -2.10
C PHE A 472 -13.31 -0.31 -2.73
N ASP A 473 -14.00 -1.38 -2.31
CA ASP A 473 -13.87 -2.71 -2.93
C ASP A 473 -14.34 -2.63 -4.42
N TRP A 474 -15.42 -1.91 -4.74
CA TRP A 474 -15.89 -1.71 -6.11
C TRP A 474 -14.91 -0.94 -7.00
N ILE A 475 -14.27 0.14 -6.50
CA ILE A 475 -13.23 0.88 -7.23
C ILE A 475 -12.06 -0.04 -7.56
N ILE A 476 -11.59 -0.83 -6.59
CA ILE A 476 -10.46 -1.75 -6.80
C ILE A 476 -10.81 -2.89 -7.76
N ASP A 477 -11.99 -3.50 -7.65
CA ASP A 477 -12.39 -4.58 -8.56
C ASP A 477 -12.67 -4.06 -9.98
N THR A 478 -13.24 -2.86 -10.12
CA THR A 478 -13.41 -2.19 -11.42
C THR A 478 -12.06 -1.84 -12.05
N PHE A 479 -11.13 -1.30 -11.26
CA PHE A 479 -9.78 -0.99 -11.72
C PHE A 479 -9.00 -2.27 -12.11
N ARG A 480 -9.10 -3.34 -11.32
CA ARG A 480 -8.54 -4.66 -11.65
C ARG A 480 -9.15 -5.23 -12.94
N LEU A 481 -10.45 -5.04 -13.17
CA LEU A 481 -11.12 -5.45 -14.40
C LEU A 481 -10.57 -4.68 -15.60
N ILE A 482 -10.40 -3.36 -15.49
CA ILE A 482 -9.83 -2.51 -16.54
C ILE A 482 -8.38 -2.91 -16.84
N LEU A 483 -7.51 -3.08 -15.83
CA LEU A 483 -6.14 -3.56 -16.04
C LEU A 483 -6.11 -4.93 -16.72
N ASN A 484 -6.89 -5.90 -16.23
CA ASN A 484 -6.97 -7.23 -16.84
C ASN A 484 -7.50 -7.16 -18.28
N PHE A 485 -8.43 -6.25 -18.57
CA PHE A 485 -8.94 -6.04 -19.93
C PHE A 485 -7.85 -5.51 -20.85
N VAL A 486 -7.09 -4.47 -20.45
CA VAL A 486 -6.03 -3.92 -21.29
C VAL A 486 -4.83 -4.88 -21.41
N GLU A 487 -4.41 -5.56 -20.34
CA GLU A 487 -3.38 -6.61 -20.44
C GLU A 487 -3.78 -7.70 -21.44
N ARG A 488 -5.06 -8.13 -21.43
CA ARG A 488 -5.59 -9.11 -22.37
C ARG A 488 -5.73 -8.58 -23.79
N PHE A 489 -6.12 -7.32 -23.96
CA PHE A 489 -6.20 -6.65 -25.27
C PHE A 489 -4.80 -6.53 -25.89
N LEU A 490 -3.84 -6.00 -25.14
CA LEU A 490 -2.44 -5.91 -25.57
C LEU A 490 -1.88 -7.29 -25.93
N TYR A 491 -2.11 -8.29 -25.09
CA TYR A 491 -1.67 -9.66 -25.36
C TYR A 491 -2.39 -10.30 -26.56
N ALA A 492 -3.68 -10.02 -26.79
CA ALA A 492 -4.41 -10.56 -27.94
C ALA A 492 -3.90 -9.99 -29.27
N VAL A 493 -3.53 -8.71 -29.32
CA VAL A 493 -2.90 -8.11 -30.50
C VAL A 493 -1.44 -8.57 -30.64
N ASP A 494 -0.68 -8.66 -29.55
CA ASP A 494 0.67 -9.26 -29.51
C ASP A 494 0.67 -10.71 -30.02
N GLU A 495 -0.42 -11.47 -29.83
CA GLU A 495 -0.58 -12.84 -30.32
C GLU A 495 -1.04 -12.89 -31.78
N TRP A 496 -1.98 -12.02 -32.20
CA TRP A 496 -2.44 -11.92 -33.59
C TRP A 496 -1.31 -11.52 -34.57
N LEU A 497 -0.35 -10.72 -34.10
CA LEU A 497 0.83 -10.29 -34.87
C LEU A 497 1.98 -11.32 -34.89
N ARG A 498 1.85 -12.48 -34.22
CA ARG A 498 2.84 -13.57 -34.33
C ARG A 498 2.62 -14.40 -35.58
N PHE A 499 3.65 -15.18 -35.93
CA PHE A 499 3.71 -15.97 -37.15
C PHE A 499 3.56 -17.46 -36.84
N HIS A 500 2.68 -18.11 -37.57
CA HIS A 500 2.57 -19.57 -37.63
C HIS A 500 3.35 -20.11 -38.83
N SER A 501 3.58 -21.43 -38.85
CA SER A 501 4.29 -22.12 -39.95
C SER A 501 3.64 -21.97 -41.32
N ASP A 502 2.31 -21.76 -41.35
CA ASP A 502 1.47 -21.94 -42.54
C ASP A 502 1.08 -20.60 -43.22
N GLU A 503 1.68 -19.48 -42.79
CA GLU A 503 1.30 -18.13 -43.22
C GLU A 503 2.06 -17.66 -44.48
N SER A 504 1.36 -16.92 -45.35
CA SER A 504 1.94 -16.42 -46.61
C SER A 504 2.98 -15.33 -46.40
N TRP A 505 3.96 -15.24 -47.31
CA TRP A 505 5.03 -14.23 -47.26
C TRP A 505 4.53 -12.79 -47.11
N LEU A 506 3.45 -12.43 -47.82
CA LEU A 506 2.84 -11.09 -47.70
C LEU A 506 2.25 -10.85 -46.29
N SER A 507 1.64 -11.87 -45.67
CA SER A 507 1.19 -11.78 -44.29
C SER A 507 2.36 -11.64 -43.32
N ILE A 508 3.47 -12.34 -43.57
CA ILE A 508 4.70 -12.24 -42.77
C ILE A 508 5.28 -10.82 -42.83
N VAL A 509 5.42 -10.22 -44.02
CA VAL A 509 5.93 -8.85 -44.17
C VAL A 509 5.00 -7.82 -43.52
N ALA A 510 3.68 -7.93 -43.76
CA ALA A 510 2.69 -7.01 -43.21
C ALA A 510 2.64 -7.05 -41.67
N LYS A 511 2.59 -8.25 -41.07
CA LYS A 511 2.66 -8.42 -39.61
C LYS A 511 4.00 -7.97 -39.03
N ALA A 512 5.13 -8.10 -39.74
CA ALA A 512 6.41 -7.62 -39.25
C ALA A 512 6.45 -6.08 -39.14
N PHE A 513 5.97 -5.37 -40.17
CA PHE A 513 5.86 -3.90 -40.13
C PHE A 513 4.85 -3.44 -39.07
N LEU A 514 3.64 -4.03 -39.07
CA LEU A 514 2.59 -3.70 -38.11
C LEU A 514 3.00 -4.06 -36.67
N GLY A 515 3.82 -5.10 -36.48
CA GLY A 515 4.43 -5.47 -35.20
C GLY A 515 5.41 -4.43 -34.66
N VAL A 516 6.19 -3.76 -35.52
CA VAL A 516 7.07 -2.65 -35.10
C VAL A 516 6.22 -1.46 -34.65
N LEU A 517 5.25 -1.03 -35.47
CA LEU A 517 4.33 0.07 -35.12
C LEU A 517 3.55 -0.24 -33.84
N TRP A 518 2.99 -1.45 -33.73
CA TRP A 518 2.27 -1.91 -32.55
C TRP A 518 3.16 -1.95 -31.30
N SER A 519 4.43 -2.36 -31.41
CA SER A 519 5.34 -2.37 -30.24
C SER A 519 5.53 -0.98 -29.63
N PHE A 520 5.52 0.07 -30.44
CA PHE A 520 5.57 1.47 -29.99
C PHE A 520 4.24 1.89 -29.34
N VAL A 521 3.10 1.57 -29.95
CA VAL A 521 1.77 1.86 -29.38
C VAL A 521 1.55 1.13 -28.05
N ALA A 522 1.88 -0.16 -27.98
CA ALA A 522 1.79 -0.97 -26.76
C ALA A 522 2.72 -0.45 -25.64
N PHE A 523 3.92 0.03 -25.99
CA PHE A 523 4.85 0.66 -25.05
C PHE A 523 4.28 1.96 -24.47
N ILE A 524 3.70 2.84 -25.30
CA ILE A 524 3.00 4.05 -24.85
C ILE A 524 1.83 3.69 -23.92
N ILE A 525 0.97 2.74 -24.31
CA ILE A 525 -0.17 2.32 -23.50
C ILE A 525 0.29 1.79 -22.13
N ARG A 526 1.36 1.00 -22.07
CA ARG A 526 1.89 0.47 -20.79
C ARG A 526 2.53 1.54 -19.92
N ILE A 527 3.23 2.52 -20.49
CA ILE A 527 3.70 3.69 -19.75
C ILE A 527 2.49 4.44 -19.16
N TYR A 528 1.52 4.83 -19.98
CA TYR A 528 0.35 5.58 -19.52
C TYR A 528 -0.44 4.81 -18.45
N ILE A 529 -0.56 3.49 -18.56
CA ILE A 529 -1.27 2.69 -17.55
C ILE A 529 -0.44 2.53 -16.27
N ASN A 530 0.80 2.06 -16.34
CA ASN A 530 1.58 1.67 -15.16
C ASN A 530 2.13 2.88 -14.38
N LEU A 531 2.55 3.94 -15.10
CA LEU A 531 3.26 5.09 -14.55
C LEU A 531 2.33 6.26 -14.18
N LEU A 532 1.22 6.43 -14.91
CA LEU A 532 0.37 7.62 -14.83
C LEU A 532 -1.04 7.31 -14.30
N ILE A 533 -1.77 6.38 -14.93
CA ILE A 533 -3.17 6.07 -14.59
C ILE A 533 -3.28 5.22 -13.33
N GLU A 534 -2.51 4.11 -13.22
CA GLU A 534 -2.58 3.21 -12.07
C GLU A 534 -2.32 3.94 -10.74
N PRO A 535 -1.24 4.70 -10.56
CA PRO A 535 -0.96 5.30 -9.26
C PRO A 535 -1.97 6.39 -8.88
N THR A 536 -2.52 7.07 -9.88
CA THR A 536 -3.49 8.15 -9.71
C THR A 536 -4.88 7.63 -9.39
N LEU A 537 -5.32 6.51 -9.97
CA LEU A 537 -6.65 5.94 -9.68
C LEU A 537 -6.65 4.90 -8.54
N HIS A 538 -5.54 4.19 -8.30
CA HIS A 538 -5.49 3.16 -7.27
C HIS A 538 -5.40 3.81 -5.87
N PRO A 539 -6.44 3.71 -5.00
CA PRO A 539 -6.57 4.57 -3.83
C PRO A 539 -5.43 4.43 -2.80
N VAL A 540 -4.82 3.24 -2.68
CA VAL A 540 -3.68 2.98 -1.79
C VAL A 540 -2.38 3.66 -2.28
N LYS A 541 -2.27 3.95 -3.59
CA LYS A 541 -1.18 4.75 -4.17
C LYS A 541 -1.55 6.24 -4.16
N HIS A 542 -2.80 6.56 -4.46
CA HIS A 542 -3.29 7.93 -4.56
C HIS A 542 -3.19 8.72 -3.23
N PHE A 543 -3.94 8.30 -2.20
CA PHE A 543 -4.16 9.11 -0.99
C PHE A 543 -2.89 9.47 -0.19
N PRO A 544 -1.85 8.63 -0.08
CA PRO A 544 -0.67 8.97 0.73
C PRO A 544 0.42 9.76 -0.01
N VAL A 545 0.40 9.82 -1.35
CA VAL A 545 1.52 10.36 -2.16
C VAL A 545 1.02 11.24 -3.29
N VAL A 546 0.14 10.73 -4.16
CA VAL A 546 -0.29 11.45 -5.38
C VAL A 546 -1.12 12.70 -5.03
N THR A 547 -1.85 12.68 -3.91
CA THR A 547 -2.53 13.86 -3.34
C THR A 547 -1.56 14.99 -2.95
N VAL A 548 -0.41 14.65 -2.36
CA VAL A 548 0.64 15.61 -1.98
C VAL A 548 1.34 16.11 -3.24
N ALA A 549 1.65 15.21 -4.19
CA ALA A 549 2.20 15.58 -5.48
C ALA A 549 1.26 16.52 -6.25
N HIS A 550 -0.06 16.27 -6.29
CA HIS A 550 -1.03 17.20 -6.88
C HIS A 550 -0.93 18.60 -6.27
N LYS A 551 -0.87 18.71 -4.94
CA LYS A 551 -0.71 20.01 -4.25
C LYS A 551 0.59 20.72 -4.61
N MET A 552 1.71 20.01 -4.62
CA MET A 552 3.01 20.56 -5.04
C MET A 552 3.06 20.93 -6.53
N PHE A 553 2.21 20.30 -7.35
CA PHE A 553 2.10 20.64 -8.78
C PHE A 553 1.21 21.86 -9.04
N LEU A 554 0.23 22.19 -8.17
CA LEU A 554 -0.69 23.33 -8.35
C LEU A 554 -0.02 24.62 -8.88
N PRO A 555 1.05 25.16 -8.26
CA PRO A 555 1.70 26.39 -8.76
C PRO A 555 2.33 26.22 -10.16
N MET A 556 2.76 25.01 -10.53
CA MET A 556 3.35 24.71 -11.84
C MET A 556 2.31 24.29 -12.90
N ILE A 557 1.04 24.03 -12.55
CA ILE A 557 0.01 23.62 -13.51
C ILE A 557 -0.14 24.63 -14.65
N LYS A 558 -0.12 25.94 -14.36
CA LYS A 558 -0.24 26.99 -15.39
C LYS A 558 0.92 26.92 -16.38
N VAL A 559 2.15 26.95 -15.89
CA VAL A 559 3.38 26.96 -16.71
C VAL A 559 3.49 25.68 -17.56
N VAL A 560 3.25 24.52 -16.96
CA VAL A 560 3.28 23.22 -17.67
C VAL A 560 2.13 23.13 -18.68
N GLY A 561 0.94 23.60 -18.33
CA GLY A 561 -0.24 23.57 -19.20
C GLY A 561 -0.10 24.46 -20.43
N GLU A 562 0.33 25.71 -20.25
CA GLU A 562 0.60 26.64 -21.36
C GLU A 562 1.68 26.07 -22.27
N PHE A 563 2.79 25.58 -21.71
CA PHE A 563 3.87 24.93 -22.49
C PHE A 563 3.38 23.72 -23.31
N MET A 564 2.64 22.79 -22.69
CA MET A 564 2.15 21.59 -23.38
C MET A 564 1.08 21.91 -24.43
N LEU A 565 0.21 22.90 -24.18
CA LEU A 565 -0.79 23.34 -25.15
C LEU A 565 -0.14 23.99 -26.37
N VAL A 566 0.87 24.85 -26.17
CA VAL A 566 1.68 25.44 -27.25
C VAL A 566 2.42 24.35 -28.04
N LEU A 567 2.99 23.35 -27.36
CA LEU A 567 3.73 22.24 -27.99
C LEU A 567 2.84 21.34 -28.86
N PHE A 568 1.61 21.06 -28.44
CA PHE A 568 0.71 20.12 -29.13
C PHE A 568 -0.22 20.78 -30.16
N THR A 569 -0.55 22.05 -30.02
CA THR A 569 -1.48 22.76 -30.93
C THR A 569 -1.09 22.66 -32.42
N PRO A 570 0.19 22.81 -32.82
CA PRO A 570 0.59 22.68 -34.24
C PRO A 570 0.33 21.31 -34.87
N TYR A 571 0.23 20.24 -34.07
CA TYR A 571 0.10 18.87 -34.55
C TYR A 571 -1.31 18.28 -34.39
N LEU A 572 -2.06 18.76 -33.40
CA LEU A 572 -3.35 18.18 -32.99
C LEU A 572 -4.51 19.19 -33.03
N GLY A 573 -4.24 20.48 -33.18
CA GLY A 573 -5.23 21.55 -33.05
C GLY A 573 -5.65 21.81 -31.59
N ILE A 574 -6.17 23.01 -31.32
CA ILE A 574 -6.45 23.51 -29.96
C ILE A 574 -7.28 22.55 -29.09
N TRP A 575 -8.33 21.94 -29.65
CA TRP A 575 -9.23 21.06 -28.88
C TRP A 575 -8.55 19.77 -28.41
N MET A 576 -7.85 19.08 -29.31
CA MET A 576 -7.17 17.82 -28.98
C MET A 576 -5.89 18.07 -28.18
N ALA A 577 -5.18 19.18 -28.44
CA ALA A 577 -4.08 19.65 -27.61
C ALA A 577 -4.56 19.96 -26.17
N GLY A 578 -5.68 20.67 -26.02
CA GLY A 578 -6.28 20.98 -24.71
C GLY A 578 -6.69 19.72 -23.94
N LEU A 579 -7.34 18.76 -24.59
CA LEU A 579 -7.68 17.46 -23.99
C LEU A 579 -6.44 16.67 -23.56
N LEU A 580 -5.41 16.59 -24.43
CA LEU A 580 -4.17 15.87 -24.12
C LEU A 580 -3.38 16.57 -22.99
N THR A 581 -3.31 17.89 -22.98
CA THR A 581 -2.69 18.69 -21.92
C THR A 581 -3.43 18.50 -20.60
N GLY A 582 -4.76 18.65 -20.57
CA GLY A 582 -5.57 18.44 -19.36
C GLY A 582 -5.46 17.03 -18.80
N PHE A 583 -5.44 16.00 -19.68
CA PHE A 583 -5.19 14.63 -19.28
C PHE A 583 -3.80 14.47 -18.64
N ASN A 584 -2.75 14.99 -19.27
CA ASN A 584 -1.40 14.88 -18.72
C ASN A 584 -1.28 15.62 -17.38
N ILE A 585 -1.79 16.86 -17.24
CA ILE A 585 -1.81 17.61 -15.97
C ILE A 585 -2.41 16.78 -14.83
N PHE A 586 -3.55 16.12 -15.08
CA PHE A 586 -4.23 15.31 -14.06
C PHE A 586 -3.48 14.03 -13.67
N PHE A 587 -2.80 13.38 -14.63
CA PHE A 587 -2.16 12.08 -14.40
C PHE A 587 -0.64 12.13 -14.12
N LEU A 588 0.06 13.23 -14.43
CA LEU A 588 1.51 13.39 -14.23
C LEU A 588 1.96 13.27 -12.75
N PRO A 589 1.21 13.78 -11.75
CA PRO A 589 1.49 13.49 -10.33
C PRO A 589 1.47 11.98 -9.98
N GLY A 590 0.88 11.14 -10.82
CA GLY A 590 0.94 9.68 -10.72
C GLY A 590 2.36 9.11 -10.75
N ILE A 591 3.30 9.79 -11.43
CA ILE A 591 4.72 9.39 -11.49
C ILE A 591 5.30 9.23 -10.08
N PHE A 592 4.95 10.12 -9.14
CA PHE A 592 5.42 10.06 -7.75
C PHE A 592 4.79 8.89 -6.99
N GLY A 593 3.52 8.60 -7.26
CA GLY A 593 2.83 7.42 -6.73
C GLY A 593 3.41 6.10 -7.23
N PHE A 594 3.86 6.04 -8.49
CA PHE A 594 4.64 4.92 -9.01
C PHE A 594 6.00 4.85 -8.31
N LEU A 595 6.79 5.93 -8.38
CA LEU A 595 8.17 6.01 -7.92
C LEU A 595 8.32 5.63 -6.44
N VAL A 596 7.46 6.14 -5.54
CA VAL A 596 7.55 5.84 -4.10
C VAL A 596 7.28 4.36 -3.79
N TRP A 597 6.41 3.69 -4.54
CA TRP A 597 6.14 2.26 -4.33
C TRP A 597 7.20 1.38 -4.98
N GLU A 598 7.67 1.74 -6.17
CA GLU A 598 8.72 1.01 -6.89
C GLU A 598 10.06 1.10 -6.16
N LEU A 599 10.52 2.31 -5.79
CA LEU A 599 11.75 2.50 -5.02
C LEU A 599 11.70 1.77 -3.66
N LYS A 600 10.53 1.69 -3.02
CA LYS A 600 10.32 0.96 -1.77
C LYS A 600 10.46 -0.56 -1.90
N GLU A 601 10.10 -1.13 -3.04
CA GLU A 601 10.34 -2.56 -3.30
C GLU A 601 11.77 -2.79 -3.81
N ASN A 602 12.33 -1.88 -4.64
CA ASN A 602 13.74 -1.88 -5.03
C ASN A 602 14.69 -1.81 -3.80
N TRP A 603 14.35 -0.99 -2.79
CA TRP A 603 15.08 -0.89 -1.52
C TRP A 603 15.24 -2.25 -0.83
N ARG A 604 14.16 -3.04 -0.80
CA ARG A 604 14.06 -4.34 -0.11
C ARG A 604 14.72 -5.49 -0.86
N LEU A 605 15.32 -5.25 -2.02
CA LEU A 605 16.04 -6.27 -2.78
C LEU A 605 17.35 -6.69 -2.11
N TYR A 606 18.06 -5.73 -1.52
CA TYR A 606 19.45 -5.89 -1.10
C TYR A 606 19.60 -6.50 0.29
N GLU A 607 20.65 -7.31 0.46
CA GLU A 607 20.94 -8.08 1.67
C GLU A 607 21.01 -7.23 2.94
N ALA A 608 21.77 -6.13 2.93
CA ALA A 608 21.88 -5.26 4.10
C ALA A 608 20.66 -4.33 4.31
N ASN A 609 19.65 -4.42 3.44
CA ASN A 609 18.33 -3.77 3.60
C ASN A 609 17.25 -4.77 4.08
N ARG A 610 17.62 -6.03 4.33
CA ARG A 610 16.78 -7.08 4.96
C ARG A 610 16.25 -6.60 6.33
N LYS A 611 15.05 -7.03 6.72
CA LYS A 611 14.52 -6.75 8.07
C LYS A 611 15.24 -7.61 9.10
N ASN A 612 15.66 -7.02 10.21
CA ASN A 612 16.36 -7.74 11.29
C ASN A 612 15.50 -8.82 11.99
N ALA A 613 14.18 -8.83 11.80
CA ALA A 613 13.25 -9.80 12.38
C ALA A 613 12.42 -10.49 11.28
N LEU A 614 12.13 -11.77 11.49
CA LEU A 614 11.23 -12.55 10.62
C LEU A 614 9.88 -11.84 10.50
N SER A 615 9.37 -11.68 9.27
CA SER A 615 8.15 -10.92 9.02
C SER A 615 7.11 -11.73 8.24
N PRO A 616 5.81 -11.44 8.37
CA PRO A 616 4.76 -12.22 7.73
C PRO A 616 4.87 -12.24 6.20
N VAL A 617 4.71 -13.43 5.63
CA VAL A 617 4.90 -13.74 4.20
C VAL A 617 3.54 -13.99 3.54
N ALA A 618 3.47 -13.77 2.22
CA ALA A 618 2.27 -14.06 1.44
C ALA A 618 2.04 -15.57 1.27
N VAL A 619 0.78 -15.97 1.37
CA VAL A 619 0.28 -17.36 1.30
C VAL A 619 -0.15 -17.75 -0.13
N GLY A 620 -0.48 -16.77 -0.98
CA GLY A 620 -0.97 -17.05 -2.33
C GLY A 620 -1.01 -15.84 -3.26
N SER A 621 -1.61 -16.04 -4.43
CA SER A 621 -1.58 -15.16 -5.61
C SER A 621 -2.08 -13.71 -5.39
N HIS A 622 -2.82 -13.45 -4.30
CA HIS A 622 -3.31 -12.12 -3.92
C HIS A 622 -2.40 -11.35 -2.95
N GLY A 623 -1.29 -11.94 -2.49
CA GLY A 623 -0.34 -11.28 -1.58
C GLY A 623 -0.82 -11.18 -0.12
N GLU A 624 -1.79 -11.99 0.27
CA GLU A 624 -2.37 -12.01 1.62
C GLU A 624 -1.57 -12.92 2.57
N THR A 625 -1.41 -12.51 3.83
CA THR A 625 -0.82 -13.33 4.91
C THR A 625 -1.89 -14.18 5.59
N VAL A 626 -1.52 -15.20 6.38
CA VAL A 626 -2.48 -16.02 7.14
C VAL A 626 -3.39 -15.14 8.02
N ALA A 627 -2.82 -14.18 8.74
CA ALA A 627 -3.58 -13.23 9.54
C ALA A 627 -4.55 -12.36 8.71
N ARG A 628 -4.25 -12.07 7.43
CA ARG A 628 -5.17 -11.37 6.52
C ARG A 628 -6.21 -12.29 5.87
N LEU A 629 -5.94 -13.58 5.66
CA LEU A 629 -6.97 -14.52 5.19
C LEU A 629 -8.10 -14.66 6.22
N LEU A 630 -7.75 -14.59 7.51
CA LEU A 630 -8.65 -14.75 8.65
C LEU A 630 -9.33 -13.45 9.11
N ARG A 631 -8.59 -12.39 9.48
CA ARG A 631 -9.15 -11.16 10.10
C ARG A 631 -10.13 -10.40 9.16
N PRO A 632 -11.42 -10.23 9.51
CA PRO A 632 -12.35 -9.42 8.72
C PRO A 632 -11.87 -7.97 8.55
N GLY A 633 -11.88 -7.44 7.31
CA GLY A 633 -11.51 -6.05 7.04
C GLY A 633 -11.69 -5.61 5.59
N PHE A 634 -11.06 -4.49 5.23
CA PHE A 634 -11.07 -3.94 3.87
C PHE A 634 -10.36 -4.91 2.91
N HIS A 635 -9.05 -5.11 3.08
CA HIS A 635 -8.22 -6.03 2.30
C HIS A 635 -7.78 -7.24 3.14
N SER A 636 -8.76 -7.82 3.84
CA SER A 636 -8.60 -8.99 4.68
C SER A 636 -9.94 -9.67 4.96
N GLY A 637 -9.88 -10.90 5.48
CA GLY A 637 -11.03 -11.74 5.79
C GLY A 637 -11.55 -12.47 4.57
N THR A 638 -10.67 -12.92 3.67
CA THR A 638 -11.03 -13.66 2.45
C THR A 638 -11.85 -14.91 2.77
N LEU A 639 -11.47 -15.68 3.80
CA LEU A 639 -12.29 -16.81 4.28
C LEU A 639 -13.66 -16.33 4.83
N PRO A 640 -13.75 -15.37 5.78
CA PRO A 640 -15.03 -14.77 6.18
C PRO A 640 -15.89 -14.20 5.02
N LYS A 641 -15.28 -13.55 4.02
CA LYS A 641 -15.98 -13.00 2.83
C LYS A 641 -16.55 -14.14 1.98
N LEU A 642 -15.78 -15.21 1.72
CA LEU A 642 -16.23 -16.41 0.99
C LEU A 642 -17.33 -17.17 1.74
N PHE A 643 -17.15 -17.52 3.01
CA PHE A 643 -18.19 -18.22 3.80
C PHE A 643 -19.45 -17.37 4.02
N ARG A 644 -19.35 -16.04 4.04
CA ARG A 644 -20.50 -15.14 4.03
C ARG A 644 -21.21 -15.11 2.67
N ARG A 645 -20.46 -15.18 1.55
CA ARG A 645 -21.01 -15.32 0.19
C ARG A 645 -21.75 -16.64 0.01
N LEU A 646 -21.14 -17.76 0.42
CA LEU A 646 -21.74 -19.09 0.35
C LEU A 646 -23.04 -19.16 1.17
N ARG A 647 -23.04 -18.73 2.45
CA ARG A 647 -24.28 -18.70 3.26
C ARG A 647 -25.39 -17.87 2.62
N ARG A 648 -25.09 -16.68 2.08
CA ARG A 648 -26.07 -15.85 1.34
C ARG A 648 -26.66 -16.57 0.12
N LEU A 649 -25.87 -17.39 -0.57
CA LEU A 649 -26.35 -18.18 -1.71
C LEU A 649 -27.22 -19.36 -1.27
N GLU A 650 -27.03 -19.93 -0.07
CA GLU A 650 -27.90 -21.01 0.42
C GLU A 650 -29.29 -20.51 0.85
N HIS A 651 -29.42 -19.25 1.27
CA HIS A 651 -30.70 -18.59 1.56
C HIS A 651 -31.48 -18.11 0.31
N GLN A 652 -30.94 -18.31 -0.91
CA GLN A 652 -31.64 -17.98 -2.16
C GLN A 652 -32.40 -19.18 -2.70
N GLU A 653 -33.47 -18.95 -3.47
CA GLU A 653 -34.22 -20.01 -4.14
C GLU A 653 -33.36 -20.85 -5.10
N ALA A 654 -33.77 -22.11 -5.30
CA ALA A 654 -33.07 -23.05 -6.15
C ALA A 654 -33.13 -22.62 -7.62
N SER A 655 -32.00 -22.16 -8.16
CA SER A 655 -31.90 -21.68 -9.55
C SER A 655 -30.55 -22.06 -10.15
N PHE A 656 -30.48 -22.14 -11.49
CA PHE A 656 -29.23 -22.37 -12.22
C PHE A 656 -28.16 -21.29 -11.87
N ARG A 657 -28.60 -20.03 -11.68
CA ARG A 657 -27.73 -18.92 -11.27
C ARG A 657 -27.18 -19.11 -9.85
N ARG A 658 -27.99 -19.59 -8.90
CA ARG A 658 -27.53 -19.99 -7.55
C ARG A 658 -26.52 -21.12 -7.65
N PHE A 659 -26.82 -22.19 -8.41
CA PHE A 659 -25.93 -23.35 -8.56
C PHE A 659 -24.56 -22.97 -9.13
N SER A 660 -24.53 -22.20 -10.22
CA SER A 660 -23.29 -21.70 -10.83
C SER A 660 -22.51 -20.79 -9.86
N SER A 661 -23.19 -19.87 -9.17
CA SER A 661 -22.55 -18.97 -8.19
C SER A 661 -21.99 -19.71 -6.96
N ARG A 662 -22.68 -20.77 -6.52
CA ARG A 662 -22.28 -21.66 -5.42
C ARG A 662 -21.05 -22.48 -5.78
N ARG A 663 -21.00 -23.02 -7.01
CA ARG A 663 -19.81 -23.71 -7.52
C ARG A 663 -18.61 -22.77 -7.60
N ALA A 664 -18.75 -21.61 -8.26
CA ALA A 664 -17.69 -20.60 -8.33
C ALA A 664 -17.21 -20.13 -6.94
N GLY A 665 -18.07 -20.13 -5.91
CA GLY A 665 -17.70 -19.86 -4.52
C GLY A 665 -16.95 -21.01 -3.81
N ARG A 666 -17.12 -22.26 -4.25
CA ARG A 666 -16.34 -23.42 -3.81
C ARG A 666 -15.00 -23.51 -4.54
N ASP A 667 -15.00 -23.31 -5.86
CA ASP A 667 -13.78 -23.25 -6.68
C ASP A 667 -12.81 -22.16 -6.14
N GLN A 668 -13.36 -21.04 -5.63
CA GLN A 668 -12.61 -20.00 -4.93
C GLN A 668 -12.07 -20.43 -3.55
N LEU A 669 -12.80 -21.29 -2.82
CA LEU A 669 -12.35 -21.82 -1.52
C LEU A 669 -11.21 -22.82 -1.71
N GLU A 670 -11.35 -23.74 -2.66
CA GLU A 670 -10.33 -24.72 -3.04
C GLU A 670 -9.03 -24.04 -3.50
N HIS A 671 -9.12 -22.90 -4.21
CA HIS A 671 -7.94 -22.11 -4.57
C HIS A 671 -7.23 -21.48 -3.35
N VAL A 672 -7.97 -21.11 -2.29
CA VAL A 672 -7.40 -20.65 -1.02
C VAL A 672 -6.77 -21.81 -0.26
N GLU A 673 -7.43 -22.97 -0.19
CA GLU A 673 -6.89 -24.18 0.45
C GLU A 673 -5.62 -24.68 -0.26
N LYS A 674 -5.59 -24.68 -1.60
CA LYS A 674 -4.37 -24.96 -2.40
C LYS A 674 -3.26 -23.91 -2.14
N SER A 675 -3.61 -22.65 -1.91
CA SER A 675 -2.63 -21.62 -1.55
C SER A 675 -2.02 -21.86 -0.16
N ILE A 676 -2.86 -22.18 0.84
CA ILE A 676 -2.39 -22.55 2.20
C ILE A 676 -1.52 -23.82 2.14
N ARG A 677 -1.87 -24.80 1.30
CA ARG A 677 -1.05 -25.99 1.03
C ARG A 677 0.34 -25.63 0.52
N SER A 678 0.42 -24.87 -0.57
CA SER A 678 1.70 -24.41 -1.13
C SER A 678 2.53 -23.63 -0.12
N PHE A 679 1.90 -22.83 0.75
CA PHE A 679 2.58 -22.07 1.81
C PHE A 679 3.16 -22.99 2.89
N VAL A 680 2.40 -23.97 3.40
CA VAL A 680 2.88 -24.97 4.37
C VAL A 680 4.02 -25.81 3.77
N GLU A 681 3.85 -26.26 2.53
CA GLU A 681 4.85 -27.09 1.84
C GLU A 681 6.16 -26.33 1.60
N ARG A 682 6.08 -25.09 1.09
CA ARG A 682 7.25 -24.26 0.75
C ARG A 682 7.95 -23.68 1.98
N GLU A 683 7.24 -23.23 3.02
CA GLU A 683 7.85 -22.51 4.16
C GLU A 683 8.23 -23.40 5.35
N PHE A 684 7.50 -24.51 5.57
CA PHE A 684 7.63 -25.34 6.78
C PHE A 684 8.14 -26.75 6.47
N ILE A 685 7.48 -27.46 5.56
CA ILE A 685 7.89 -28.84 5.23
C ILE A 685 9.21 -28.85 4.45
N SER A 686 9.45 -27.92 3.54
CA SER A 686 10.74 -27.79 2.84
C SER A 686 11.91 -27.54 3.81
N LEU A 687 11.70 -26.71 4.84
CA LEU A 687 12.69 -26.43 5.88
C LEU A 687 13.02 -27.70 6.68
N LEU A 688 12.00 -28.43 7.13
CA LEU A 688 12.19 -29.69 7.84
C LEU A 688 12.88 -30.74 6.97
N ARG A 689 12.44 -30.96 5.72
CA ARG A 689 13.05 -31.90 4.76
C ARG A 689 14.52 -31.61 4.45
N THR A 690 14.96 -30.36 4.59
CA THR A 690 16.39 -29.99 4.41
C THR A 690 17.25 -30.46 5.60
N CYS A 691 16.65 -30.72 6.76
CA CYS A 691 17.31 -31.25 7.94
C CYS A 691 17.46 -32.78 7.87
N LEU A 692 18.66 -33.29 8.18
CA LEU A 692 19.01 -34.70 8.06
C LEU A 692 18.11 -35.64 8.89
N VAL A 693 17.65 -35.20 10.07
CA VAL A 693 16.79 -35.99 10.97
C VAL A 693 15.38 -36.24 10.40
N TRP A 694 15.02 -35.55 9.31
CA TRP A 694 13.74 -35.66 8.60
C TRP A 694 13.90 -36.18 7.17
N LYS A 695 15.12 -36.37 6.68
CA LYS A 695 15.38 -36.78 5.28
C LYS A 695 14.71 -38.12 4.94
N ASP A 696 14.73 -39.04 5.90
CA ASP A 696 14.11 -40.36 5.81
C ASP A 696 12.66 -40.38 6.34
N CYS A 697 12.06 -39.22 6.64
CA CYS A 697 10.66 -39.10 7.02
C CYS A 697 9.83 -38.64 5.82
N ASP A 698 8.83 -39.44 5.42
CA ASP A 698 7.86 -39.06 4.39
C ASP A 698 6.84 -38.06 4.96
N LEU A 699 7.32 -36.86 5.30
CA LEU A 699 6.55 -35.75 5.86
C LEU A 699 5.83 -35.01 4.73
N GLN A 700 4.49 -35.00 4.77
CA GLN A 700 3.63 -34.40 3.75
C GLN A 700 2.55 -33.51 4.38
N CYS A 701 2.02 -32.56 3.60
CA CYS A 701 0.84 -31.80 3.97
C CYS A 701 -0.40 -32.66 3.67
N GLY A 702 -1.15 -33.05 4.69
CA GLY A 702 -2.37 -33.85 4.58
C GLY A 702 -3.54 -33.02 4.08
N HIS A 703 -4.73 -33.18 4.67
CA HIS A 703 -5.86 -32.30 4.33
C HIS A 703 -5.74 -30.90 4.95
N ILE A 704 -6.41 -29.94 4.32
CA ILE A 704 -6.62 -28.59 4.83
C ILE A 704 -8.11 -28.36 4.85
N HIS A 705 -8.62 -27.87 5.97
CA HIS A 705 -10.05 -27.66 6.18
C HIS A 705 -10.29 -26.21 6.57
N ALA A 706 -10.75 -25.39 5.62
CA ALA A 706 -11.11 -24.01 5.87
C ALA A 706 -12.52 -23.86 6.47
N ALA A 707 -12.68 -22.89 7.36
CA ALA A 707 -13.92 -22.51 8.01
C ALA A 707 -14.11 -20.97 8.00
N SER A 708 -15.19 -20.49 8.63
CA SER A 708 -15.58 -19.07 8.55
C SER A 708 -14.59 -18.07 9.15
N ASN A 709 -13.83 -18.49 10.15
CA ASN A 709 -12.89 -17.69 10.93
C ASN A 709 -11.70 -18.54 11.41
N SER A 710 -11.48 -19.73 10.84
CA SER A 710 -10.36 -20.61 11.15
C SER A 710 -10.02 -21.52 9.98
N PHE A 711 -8.88 -22.20 10.04
CA PHE A 711 -8.60 -23.40 9.26
C PHE A 711 -7.68 -24.35 10.03
N TYR A 712 -7.76 -25.63 9.68
CA TYR A 712 -6.84 -26.66 10.15
C TYR A 712 -5.92 -27.09 9.02
N VAL A 713 -4.67 -27.39 9.35
CA VAL A 713 -3.68 -28.05 8.48
C VAL A 713 -3.30 -29.37 9.13
N GLU A 714 -3.48 -30.46 8.41
CA GLU A 714 -3.00 -31.78 8.83
C GLU A 714 -1.60 -32.04 8.26
N LEU A 715 -0.73 -32.66 9.05
CA LEU A 715 0.63 -33.06 8.64
C LEU A 715 0.78 -34.56 8.80
N GLU A 716 1.04 -35.27 7.72
CA GLU A 716 1.18 -36.73 7.68
C GLU A 716 2.66 -37.11 7.69
N CYS A 717 3.02 -38.16 8.44
CA CYS A 717 4.36 -38.76 8.40
C CYS A 717 4.26 -40.28 8.53
N ARG A 718 4.14 -40.96 7.38
CA ARG A 718 3.79 -42.40 7.27
C ARG A 718 4.74 -43.36 7.99
N ARG A 719 5.96 -42.92 8.33
CA ARG A 719 6.96 -43.71 9.08
C ARG A 719 6.93 -43.49 10.60
N LEU A 720 6.32 -42.40 11.10
CA LEU A 720 6.23 -42.11 12.54
C LEU A 720 4.85 -42.47 13.12
N GLY A 721 3.77 -42.44 12.33
CA GLY A 721 2.47 -42.90 12.77
C GLY A 721 1.33 -42.57 11.80
N SER A 722 0.16 -43.15 12.04
CA SER A 722 -1.06 -42.93 11.24
C SER A 722 -1.86 -41.69 11.63
N GLY A 723 -1.73 -41.22 12.88
CA GLY A 723 -2.41 -39.99 13.35
C GLY A 723 -1.67 -38.74 12.89
N ALA A 724 -2.27 -37.93 12.03
CA ALA A 724 -1.69 -36.67 11.57
C ALA A 724 -1.58 -35.62 12.69
N VAL A 725 -0.54 -34.79 12.66
CA VAL A 725 -0.45 -33.59 13.52
C VAL A 725 -1.44 -32.55 12.99
N ARG A 726 -2.22 -31.91 13.86
CA ARG A 726 -3.15 -30.84 13.47
C ARG A 726 -2.67 -29.49 13.96
N LEU A 727 -2.41 -28.58 13.02
CA LEU A 727 -2.19 -27.16 13.31
C LEU A 727 -3.50 -26.38 13.09
N LEU A 728 -4.00 -25.73 14.13
CA LEU A 728 -5.19 -24.86 14.07
C LEU A 728 -4.77 -23.39 14.01
N PHE A 729 -5.32 -22.67 13.04
CA PHE A 729 -5.21 -21.22 12.91
C PHE A 729 -6.62 -20.61 13.01
N GLN A 730 -6.87 -19.76 14.00
CA GLN A 730 -8.20 -19.20 14.29
C GLN A 730 -8.15 -17.70 14.55
N GLU A 731 -9.16 -16.97 14.07
CA GLU A 731 -9.48 -15.61 14.52
C GLU A 731 -10.51 -15.67 15.66
N GLN A 732 -10.15 -15.03 16.77
CA GLN A 732 -10.93 -14.95 18.01
C GLN A 732 -10.87 -13.51 18.51
N SER A 733 -12.01 -12.81 18.48
CA SER A 733 -12.18 -11.43 18.95
C SER A 733 -11.19 -10.41 18.36
N GLY A 734 -10.75 -10.60 17.12
CA GLY A 734 -9.76 -9.77 16.42
C GLY A 734 -8.31 -10.25 16.53
N TRP A 735 -8.00 -11.23 17.36
CA TRP A 735 -6.67 -11.85 17.50
C TRP A 735 -6.56 -13.09 16.60
N VAL A 736 -5.40 -13.30 15.97
CA VAL A 736 -5.10 -14.53 15.23
C VAL A 736 -4.26 -15.44 16.14
N VAL A 737 -4.86 -16.55 16.54
CA VAL A 737 -4.33 -17.53 17.48
C VAL A 737 -3.91 -18.78 16.71
N ALA A 738 -2.72 -19.31 17.01
CA ALA A 738 -2.30 -20.63 16.56
C ALA A 738 -2.28 -21.62 17.72
N SER A 739 -2.50 -22.90 17.41
CA SER A 739 -2.42 -24.01 18.38
C SER A 739 -2.16 -25.35 17.69
N VAL A 740 -1.73 -26.34 18.47
CA VAL A 740 -1.56 -27.73 18.04
C VAL A 740 -2.51 -28.63 18.87
N PRO A 741 -3.82 -28.63 18.57
CA PRO A 741 -4.83 -29.36 19.35
C PRO A 741 -4.65 -30.89 19.34
N ASP A 742 -3.98 -31.45 18.33
CA ASP A 742 -3.66 -32.88 18.25
C ASP A 742 -2.20 -33.05 17.82
N PRO A 743 -1.31 -33.58 18.69
CA PRO A 743 0.09 -33.84 18.35
C PRO A 743 0.28 -35.09 17.48
N GLY A 744 -0.76 -35.89 17.18
CA GLY A 744 -0.70 -36.95 16.16
C GLY A 744 0.44 -37.94 16.34
N TRP A 745 1.42 -37.89 15.43
CA TRP A 745 2.62 -38.73 15.42
C TRP A 745 3.83 -38.12 16.14
N LEU A 746 3.79 -36.86 16.61
CA LEU A 746 4.93 -36.20 17.28
C LEU A 746 5.34 -36.88 18.59
N ARG A 747 4.44 -37.62 19.24
CA ARG A 747 4.75 -38.46 20.42
C ARG A 747 5.77 -39.58 20.13
N PHE A 748 5.93 -39.96 18.86
CA PHE A 748 6.89 -40.97 18.39
C PHE A 748 8.14 -40.34 17.74
N ALA A 749 8.24 -39.01 17.72
CA ALA A 749 9.40 -38.31 17.18
C ALA A 749 10.56 -38.32 18.19
N SER A 750 11.80 -38.39 17.69
CA SER A 750 12.99 -38.31 18.56
C SER A 750 13.12 -36.93 19.21
N SER A 751 13.96 -36.80 20.25
CA SER A 751 14.28 -35.51 20.89
C SER A 751 14.66 -34.42 19.89
N ASP A 752 15.41 -34.81 18.86
CA ASP A 752 16.05 -33.90 17.91
C ASP A 752 15.10 -33.55 16.77
N GLN A 753 14.20 -34.48 16.41
CA GLN A 753 13.02 -34.19 15.60
C GLN A 753 12.10 -33.21 16.35
N LEU A 754 11.74 -33.48 17.60
CA LEU A 754 10.83 -32.63 18.36
C LEU A 754 11.36 -31.19 18.50
N LYS A 755 12.64 -31.01 18.83
CA LYS A 755 13.29 -29.69 18.90
C LYS A 755 13.32 -28.98 17.54
N SER A 756 13.71 -29.68 16.47
CA SER A 756 13.74 -29.07 15.12
C SER A 756 12.33 -28.72 14.62
N PHE A 757 11.32 -29.53 14.94
CA PHE A 757 9.91 -29.21 14.70
C PHE A 757 9.46 -27.97 15.48
N GLN A 758 9.77 -27.88 16.78
CA GLN A 758 9.44 -26.71 17.60
C GLN A 758 10.08 -25.42 17.07
N ASN A 759 11.37 -25.45 16.72
CA ASN A 759 12.05 -24.31 16.10
C ASN A 759 11.44 -23.94 14.75
N ALA A 760 11.16 -24.93 13.89
CA ALA A 760 10.52 -24.70 12.59
C ALA A 760 9.12 -24.10 12.74
N LEU A 761 8.33 -24.58 13.70
CA LEU A 761 6.97 -24.14 13.96
C LEU A 761 6.96 -22.69 14.49
N GLN A 762 7.91 -22.33 15.35
CA GLN A 762 8.10 -20.95 15.78
C GLN A 762 8.33 -20.02 14.57
N GLY A 763 9.26 -20.36 13.67
CA GLY A 763 9.50 -19.59 12.45
C GLY A 763 8.29 -19.55 11.50
N PHE A 764 7.56 -20.65 11.38
CA PHE A 764 6.35 -20.72 10.55
C PHE A 764 5.21 -19.85 11.09
N TYR A 765 5.03 -19.79 12.41
CA TYR A 765 4.10 -18.86 13.05
C TYR A 765 4.52 -17.39 12.87
N ARG A 766 5.83 -17.08 12.86
CA ARG A 766 6.35 -15.75 12.49
C ARG A 766 5.98 -15.37 11.05
N LYS A 767 6.22 -16.28 10.10
CA LYS A 767 5.88 -16.11 8.68
C LYS A 767 4.37 -16.07 8.42
N SER A 768 3.56 -16.72 9.24
CA SER A 768 2.09 -16.63 9.20
C SER A 768 1.56 -15.28 9.73
N GLY A 769 2.28 -14.66 10.68
CA GLY A 769 1.89 -13.41 11.34
C GLY A 769 0.88 -13.60 12.47
N ILE A 770 1.08 -14.65 13.26
CA ILE A 770 0.27 -14.99 14.43
C ILE A 770 0.46 -13.98 15.56
N ASP A 771 -0.62 -13.65 16.28
CA ASP A 771 -0.58 -12.74 17.43
C ASP A 771 -0.28 -13.48 18.75
N MET A 772 -0.88 -14.65 18.94
CA MET A 772 -0.81 -15.48 20.15
C MET A 772 -0.64 -16.97 19.79
N VAL A 773 0.16 -17.70 20.56
CA VAL A 773 0.24 -19.16 20.50
C VAL A 773 -0.38 -19.72 21.77
N ARG A 774 -1.35 -20.63 21.63
CA ARG A 774 -2.14 -21.15 22.75
C ARG A 774 -1.26 -21.84 23.80
N GLU A 775 -0.32 -22.65 23.33
CA GLU A 775 0.62 -23.42 24.15
C GLU A 775 1.57 -22.48 24.90
N GLN A 776 1.95 -21.35 24.31
CA GLN A 776 2.77 -20.31 24.95
C GLN A 776 1.99 -19.61 26.06
N LEU A 777 0.77 -19.15 25.75
CA LEU A 777 -0.12 -18.44 26.68
C LEU A 777 -0.49 -19.31 27.89
N GLU A 778 -0.77 -20.58 27.65
CA GLU A 778 -1.09 -21.56 28.69
C GLU A 778 0.17 -21.91 29.50
N THR A 779 1.33 -22.18 28.89
CA THR A 779 2.57 -22.53 29.64
C THR A 779 3.10 -21.36 30.50
N ASN A 780 3.07 -20.12 29.98
CA ASN A 780 3.74 -18.98 30.61
C ASN A 780 2.86 -18.13 31.55
N PHE A 781 1.53 -18.29 31.52
CA PHE A 781 0.62 -17.37 32.21
C PHE A 781 -0.68 -18.01 32.73
N ILE A 782 -1.44 -18.71 31.88
CA ILE A 782 -2.80 -19.21 32.26
C ILE A 782 -2.76 -20.60 32.92
N GLN A 783 -1.68 -21.36 32.71
CA GLN A 783 -1.47 -22.73 33.20
C GLN A 783 -2.57 -23.69 32.71
N THR A 784 -3.51 -24.06 33.58
CA THR A 784 -4.61 -25.00 33.30
C THR A 784 -5.99 -24.37 33.46
N HIS A 785 -6.06 -23.07 33.79
CA HIS A 785 -7.32 -22.37 34.08
C HIS A 785 -8.15 -22.15 32.80
N PRO A 786 -9.46 -22.41 32.79
CA PRO A 786 -10.35 -22.04 31.68
C PRO A 786 -10.32 -20.54 31.39
N TYR A 787 -10.32 -20.16 30.11
CA TYR A 787 -10.23 -18.76 29.68
C TYR A 787 -10.85 -18.51 28.29
N ASP A 788 -11.15 -17.24 28.01
CA ASP A 788 -11.54 -16.73 26.69
C ASP A 788 -10.69 -15.51 26.29
N ILE A 789 -10.59 -15.26 24.99
CA ILE A 789 -9.81 -14.18 24.38
C ILE A 789 -10.80 -13.13 23.83
N ASN A 790 -10.82 -11.98 24.50
CA ASN A 790 -11.66 -10.83 24.20
C ASN A 790 -10.91 -9.77 23.37
N SER A 791 -11.64 -8.84 22.76
CA SER A 791 -11.04 -7.78 21.93
C SER A 791 -10.12 -6.83 22.70
N GLU A 792 -10.24 -6.76 24.02
CA GLU A 792 -9.41 -5.93 24.91
C GLU A 792 -8.40 -6.75 25.72
N GLY A 793 -8.46 -8.08 25.70
CA GLY A 793 -7.53 -8.96 26.43
C GLY A 793 -8.10 -10.34 26.78
N PHE A 794 -7.99 -10.79 28.03
CA PHE A 794 -8.46 -12.13 28.45
C PHE A 794 -9.47 -12.07 29.59
N ALA A 795 -10.35 -13.06 29.61
CA ALA A 795 -11.16 -13.46 30.76
C ALA A 795 -10.67 -14.83 31.24
N ILE A 796 -10.34 -15.00 32.52
CA ILE A 796 -9.84 -16.27 33.09
C ILE A 796 -10.69 -16.66 34.30
N TRP A 797 -11.07 -17.93 34.42
CA TRP A 797 -11.94 -18.46 35.48
C TRP A 797 -11.20 -19.48 36.35
N PRO A 798 -10.45 -19.03 37.38
CA PRO A 798 -9.47 -19.87 38.09
C PRO A 798 -10.05 -21.02 38.93
N ASN A 799 -11.37 -21.08 39.09
CA ASN A 799 -12.06 -22.12 39.85
C ASN A 799 -12.88 -23.07 38.95
N GLY A 800 -12.87 -22.91 37.63
CA GLY A 800 -13.68 -23.70 36.68
C GLY A 800 -15.19 -23.42 36.71
N ASN A 801 -15.76 -22.99 37.85
CA ASN A 801 -17.20 -22.72 38.01
C ASN A 801 -17.74 -21.47 37.27
N PHE A 802 -16.89 -20.73 36.54
CA PHE A 802 -17.22 -19.45 35.88
C PHE A 802 -17.67 -18.27 36.78
N ASP A 803 -18.01 -18.50 38.06
CA ASP A 803 -18.48 -17.49 39.04
C ASP A 803 -17.56 -16.25 39.23
N LYS A 804 -16.25 -16.42 39.02
CA LYS A 804 -15.22 -15.42 39.29
C LYS A 804 -14.35 -15.22 38.06
N GLU A 805 -14.51 -14.08 37.40
CA GLU A 805 -13.70 -13.67 36.26
C GLU A 805 -12.49 -12.86 36.71
N LEU A 806 -11.31 -13.25 36.21
CA LEU A 806 -10.09 -12.44 36.24
C LEU A 806 -9.92 -11.77 34.88
N ILE A 807 -10.11 -10.45 34.84
CA ILE A 807 -9.97 -9.65 33.62
C ILE A 807 -8.51 -9.22 33.46
N VAL A 808 -7.96 -9.44 32.27
CA VAL A 808 -6.60 -9.08 31.87
C VAL A 808 -6.66 -8.08 30.72
N ASP A 809 -6.26 -6.83 30.96
CA ASP A 809 -6.33 -5.74 29.98
C ASP A 809 -5.03 -5.64 29.16
N LEU A 810 -5.08 -6.06 27.88
CA LEU A 810 -3.94 -6.02 26.96
C LEU A 810 -3.74 -4.65 26.28
N SER A 811 -4.65 -3.69 26.46
CA SER A 811 -4.47 -2.31 25.95
C SER A 811 -3.39 -1.54 26.73
N ARG A 812 -3.12 -1.96 27.98
CA ARG A 812 -2.13 -1.34 28.87
C ARG A 812 -0.70 -1.70 28.46
N LYS A 813 0.15 -0.67 28.33
CA LYS A 813 1.59 -0.83 28.06
C LYS A 813 2.34 -1.10 29.36
N GLY A 814 3.15 -2.17 29.36
CA GLY A 814 3.82 -2.72 30.55
C GLY A 814 3.39 -4.18 30.79
N ALA A 815 3.94 -4.81 31.83
CA ALA A 815 3.66 -6.21 32.17
C ALA A 815 2.15 -6.52 32.25
N VAL A 816 1.77 -7.69 31.77
CA VAL A 816 0.42 -8.22 31.77
C VAL A 816 -0.02 -8.45 33.22
N ARG A 817 -1.17 -7.88 33.60
CA ARG A 817 -1.65 -7.88 34.98
C ARG A 817 -3.12 -8.31 35.06
N PRO A 818 -3.44 -9.46 35.66
CA PRO A 818 -4.82 -9.85 35.94
C PRO A 818 -5.42 -8.96 37.04
N THR A 819 -6.73 -8.77 36.98
CA THR A 819 -7.51 -8.04 37.98
C THR A 819 -8.80 -8.81 38.32
N PRO A 820 -9.20 -8.93 39.60
CA PRO A 820 -8.54 -8.40 40.81
C PRO A 820 -7.23 -9.13 41.17
N ILE A 821 -6.22 -8.38 41.63
CA ILE A 821 -4.87 -8.91 41.89
C ILE A 821 -4.88 -9.98 42.99
N SER A 822 -5.61 -9.78 44.09
CA SER A 822 -5.68 -10.74 45.20
C SER A 822 -6.27 -12.10 44.78
N ALA A 823 -7.29 -12.08 43.93
CA ALA A 823 -7.90 -13.29 43.37
C ALA A 823 -6.96 -14.00 42.37
N ALA A 824 -6.17 -13.23 41.60
CA ALA A 824 -5.17 -13.81 40.71
C ALA A 824 -3.98 -14.45 41.44
N THR A 825 -3.45 -13.79 42.49
CA THR A 825 -2.37 -14.36 43.32
C THR A 825 -2.82 -15.65 44.01
N SER A 826 -4.05 -15.71 44.51
CA SER A 826 -4.60 -16.95 45.10
C SER A 826 -4.88 -18.06 44.08
N ALA A 827 -4.94 -17.73 42.78
CA ALA A 827 -5.02 -18.69 41.67
C ALA A 827 -3.65 -19.08 41.08
N GLY A 828 -2.54 -18.57 41.63
CA GLY A 828 -1.19 -18.80 41.09
C GLY A 828 -0.87 -18.02 39.81
N ILE A 829 -1.69 -17.04 39.43
CA ILE A 829 -1.50 -16.22 38.22
C ILE A 829 -0.80 -14.92 38.59
N PHE A 830 0.51 -14.84 38.28
CA PHE A 830 1.36 -13.70 38.59
C PHE A 830 1.47 -12.73 37.40
N PRO A 831 1.85 -11.46 37.61
CA PRO A 831 2.17 -10.53 36.53
C PRO A 831 3.39 -10.98 35.71
N THR A 832 3.23 -11.09 34.40
CA THR A 832 4.27 -11.56 33.46
C THR A 832 4.53 -10.53 32.36
N ASP A 833 5.73 -10.49 31.78
CA ASP A 833 6.02 -9.62 30.64
C ASP A 833 5.22 -9.98 29.37
N ARG A 834 4.98 -8.97 28.52
CA ARG A 834 4.04 -9.08 27.39
C ARG A 834 4.51 -10.04 26.30
N ASP A 835 5.80 -10.13 26.04
CA ASP A 835 6.37 -10.94 24.95
C ASP A 835 6.35 -12.45 25.23
N ALA A 836 6.23 -12.83 26.51
CA ALA A 836 5.94 -14.18 26.98
C ALA A 836 4.45 -14.58 26.84
N VAL A 837 3.55 -13.63 26.58
CA VAL A 837 2.09 -13.83 26.48
C VAL A 837 1.60 -13.59 25.04
N LEU A 838 2.07 -12.52 24.42
CA LEU A 838 1.84 -12.12 23.04
C LEU A 838 3.01 -12.57 22.19
N PHE A 839 2.77 -13.60 21.38
CA PHE A 839 3.75 -14.10 20.42
C PHE A 839 4.26 -12.97 19.52
N ASN A 840 3.39 -12.08 19.01
CA ASN A 840 3.79 -10.99 18.11
C ASN A 840 4.70 -9.91 18.75
N GLU A 841 4.80 -9.80 20.08
CA GLU A 841 5.71 -8.85 20.73
C GLU A 841 7.13 -9.43 20.94
N SER A 842 7.26 -10.74 21.18
CA SER A 842 8.56 -11.42 21.07
C SER A 842 9.03 -11.43 19.61
N ASN A 843 10.32 -11.19 19.35
CA ASN A 843 10.84 -11.01 17.99
C ASN A 843 11.98 -12.00 17.68
N THR A 844 11.73 -12.95 16.78
CA THR A 844 12.77 -13.84 16.25
C THR A 844 13.64 -13.08 15.24
N GLN A 845 14.92 -12.84 15.59
CA GLN A 845 15.86 -12.15 14.72
C GLN A 845 16.31 -13.03 13.54
N TRP A 846 16.54 -12.43 12.37
CA TRP A 846 17.00 -13.15 11.18
C TRP A 846 18.35 -13.84 11.41
N THR A 847 19.31 -13.17 12.02
CA THR A 847 20.66 -13.72 12.28
C THR A 847 20.63 -14.95 13.19
N HIS A 848 19.75 -14.95 14.20
CA HIS A 848 19.53 -16.11 15.06
C HIS A 848 18.80 -17.24 14.32
N TRP A 849 17.81 -16.92 13.48
CA TRP A 849 17.13 -17.88 12.63
C TRP A 849 18.09 -18.57 11.63
N GLU A 850 18.96 -17.80 11.00
CA GLU A 850 20.00 -18.28 10.10
C GLU A 850 21.02 -19.18 10.82
N TYR A 851 21.48 -18.78 12.00
CA TYR A 851 22.32 -19.61 12.88
C TYR A 851 21.64 -20.94 13.25
N LEU A 852 20.37 -20.92 13.67
CA LEU A 852 19.64 -22.13 14.10
C LEU A 852 19.60 -23.22 13.02
N TRP A 853 19.56 -22.83 11.75
CA TRP A 853 19.42 -23.75 10.61
C TRP A 853 20.72 -24.00 9.84
N THR A 854 21.84 -23.38 10.22
CA THR A 854 23.13 -23.56 9.56
C THR A 854 23.99 -24.59 10.32
N PRO A 855 24.39 -25.72 9.70
CA PRO A 855 25.33 -26.67 10.31
C PRO A 855 26.70 -26.04 10.59
N ALA A 856 27.39 -26.49 11.64
CA ALA A 856 28.71 -25.97 12.00
C ALA A 856 29.78 -26.30 10.94
N ASP A 857 29.74 -27.51 10.37
CA ASP A 857 30.79 -28.05 9.50
C ASP A 857 30.56 -27.76 8.01
N ALA A 858 30.00 -26.60 7.67
CA ALA A 858 29.84 -26.16 6.27
C ALA A 858 31.18 -26.07 5.49
N ALA A 859 32.31 -26.21 6.18
CA ALA A 859 33.67 -26.21 5.63
C ALA A 859 34.37 -27.58 5.59
N GLY A 860 33.81 -28.68 6.10
CA GLY A 860 34.50 -29.98 5.96
C GLY A 860 33.92 -31.23 6.64
N GLY A 861 33.91 -32.33 5.88
CA GLY A 861 33.99 -33.70 6.41
C GLY A 861 32.72 -34.28 7.05
N THR A 862 32.37 -33.82 8.25
CA THR A 862 31.32 -34.40 9.09
C THR A 862 30.00 -33.67 8.94
N ARG A 863 28.89 -34.40 8.78
CA ARG A 863 27.55 -33.80 8.73
C ARG A 863 27.02 -33.56 10.15
N SER A 864 27.46 -32.48 10.81
CA SER A 864 26.83 -32.01 12.04
C SER A 864 25.35 -31.66 11.82
N LEU A 865 24.52 -31.89 12.85
CA LEU A 865 23.13 -31.44 12.87
C LEU A 865 23.08 -29.91 13.10
N PRO A 866 22.12 -29.20 12.48
CA PRO A 866 21.95 -27.76 12.72
C PRO A 866 21.50 -27.50 14.17
N PRO A 867 21.85 -26.36 14.79
CA PRO A 867 21.53 -26.07 16.19
C PRO A 867 20.04 -26.19 16.57
N ALA A 868 19.12 -26.02 15.61
CA ALA A 868 17.69 -26.27 15.78
C ALA A 868 17.34 -27.71 16.22
N CYS A 869 18.22 -28.69 16.03
CA CYS A 869 18.04 -30.07 16.52
C CYS A 869 18.45 -30.23 18.00
N SER A 870 19.37 -29.41 18.50
CA SER A 870 19.90 -29.54 19.87
C SER A 870 19.28 -28.54 20.85
N GLN A 871 18.92 -27.35 20.38
CA GLN A 871 18.36 -26.24 21.16
C GLN A 871 16.83 -26.26 21.17
N THR A 872 16.22 -26.03 22.34
CA THR A 872 14.76 -25.80 22.49
C THR A 872 14.45 -24.31 22.31
N PRO A 873 13.37 -23.90 21.61
CA PRO A 873 13.04 -22.48 21.49
C PRO A 873 12.67 -21.85 22.83
N VAL A 874 13.06 -20.58 23.01
CA VAL A 874 12.86 -19.79 24.24
C VAL A 874 11.38 -19.58 24.61
N GLN A 875 10.48 -19.59 23.62
CA GLN A 875 9.03 -19.51 23.83
C GLN A 875 8.41 -20.87 23.46
N PRO A 876 7.66 -21.54 24.37
CA PRO A 876 7.08 -22.85 24.10
C PRO A 876 5.94 -22.76 23.08
N VAL A 877 6.13 -23.36 21.91
CA VAL A 877 5.12 -23.45 20.83
C VAL A 877 4.42 -24.81 20.77
N LEU A 878 4.73 -25.71 21.71
CA LEU A 878 4.15 -27.04 21.88
C LEU A 878 4.16 -27.38 23.38
N LYS A 879 3.08 -27.99 23.90
CA LYS A 879 3.08 -28.55 25.26
C LYS A 879 3.91 -29.81 25.30
N THR A 880 5.07 -29.74 25.95
CA THR A 880 5.99 -30.89 26.10
C THR A 880 5.41 -31.99 27.00
N ASP A 881 4.60 -31.65 28.00
CA ASP A 881 3.98 -32.64 28.89
C ASP A 881 2.94 -33.52 28.18
N ALA A 882 2.25 -32.99 27.16
CA ALA A 882 1.31 -33.74 26.32
C ALA A 882 2.00 -34.80 25.43
N LEU A 883 3.33 -34.78 25.34
CA LEU A 883 4.14 -35.71 24.55
C LEU A 883 4.86 -36.77 25.40
N LYS A 884 4.74 -36.71 26.74
CA LYS A 884 5.39 -37.66 27.68
C LYS A 884 4.63 -38.98 27.88
N PHE A 885 3.48 -39.15 27.21
CA PHE A 885 2.67 -40.37 27.24
C PHE A 885 2.76 -41.07 25.88
N GLY A 886 3.88 -41.79 25.68
CA GLY A 886 4.21 -42.57 24.49
C GLY A 886 5.16 -43.70 24.84
#